data_AF-G0NDV0-F1
#
_entry.id   AF-G0NDV0-F1
#
_cell.length_a   1.000
_cell.length_b   1.000
_cell.length_c   1.000
_cell.angle_alpha   90.00
_cell.angle_beta   90.00
_cell.angle_gamma   90.00
#
_symmetry.space_group_name_H-M   'P 1'
#
loop_
_entity.id
_entity.type
_entity.pdbx_description
1 polymer ?
#
loop_
_entity_poly.entity_id
_entity_poly.type
_entity_poly.pdbx_seq_one_letter_code
_entity_poly.pdbx_strand_id
1 'polypeptide(L)'
;MKNQTLLRISELLGAHHRLAVGINFLTNLIKTAPLSALADYTGSKIEVFEDLLNSDLEEILEKLKTLKTENLKIDNTLKAVEVIKDMEDLLENVPPFSNESVKEKAKEDFKEWVEYSTVNLTVLEDFSDKMKMLDKYIPNFSIWGLISMSMDTHPACKAVQKFPGELKYLIRKLKNLPGILNFEQIVLPIRFSLVALEAFENNKLDIPDVTIAQIAKISSGLDSGQLNRSSKSVESIKKISSINESPINLLEQDLNGVYLRESLAEGNELTILKKVFEPVFKTVTAFGDFLRDDQQKNEFLKEASAKMEKLIGRLIDSSRFRSDLHAISSKINTTFASDPSVQKFQTLFKSFSDGLKDFKELQKDILEFEKEEEYKVASTISGFETEIRRAVNKSIDTKDSRIFEELKKNETFISLKNSFENVIGKMKEFNTKAQKVHVSFASIGGWETVVNDAEKLAKNFFKTKNGNVKMEAERVISTLEFIKSLQDKDLDFDEFNRKLKELKTSIKNNLNKIKEEFNFKNLTDSPTYQEISKFQEPSLAEKLANGEFLFRLFHKFLTEKNSFEEVFKAIDKMSLEMDKVSYDNNNRYKILRILEQLGVISPKIDKMKAEILKRKERYDGKINEELIDLRWLVENLHEVLSPEYRISELLDFSKLLPDELDPKSFQTAANSTFDLDFAQHQKNLKDTYRPLTALRLLHQEIVAHELLSQRPSFWEENIYWLISAMIVAALCFGSIAIFVLFFLIPKIQISVQSDNN
;
A
#
# COMPACT_ATOMS: atom_id res chain seq x y z
N MET A 1 3.12 13.11 -27.87
CA MET A 1 3.32 11.68 -28.20
C MET A 1 4.23 10.91 -27.24
N LYS A 2 5.34 11.46 -26.71
CA LYS A 2 6.30 10.72 -25.85
C LYS A 2 5.73 10.08 -24.56
N ASN A 3 4.56 10.48 -24.04
CA ASN A 3 3.99 9.90 -22.81
C ASN A 3 2.95 8.79 -23.03
N GLN A 4 2.53 8.51 -24.27
CA GLN A 4 1.45 7.55 -24.54
C GLN A 4 1.93 6.10 -24.75
N THR A 5 3.24 5.84 -24.85
CA THR A 5 3.79 4.51 -25.15
C THR A 5 3.30 3.43 -24.18
N LEU A 6 3.32 3.70 -22.87
CA LEU A 6 2.88 2.73 -21.85
C LEU A 6 1.37 2.48 -21.92
N LEU A 7 0.57 3.53 -22.14
CA LEU A 7 -0.88 3.39 -22.34
C LEU A 7 -1.19 2.60 -23.61
N ARG A 8 -0.48 2.86 -24.71
CA ARG A 8 -0.59 2.10 -25.96
C ARG A 8 -0.30 0.61 -25.75
N ILE A 9 0.74 0.28 -24.98
CA ILE A 9 1.07 -1.12 -24.63
C ILE A 9 -0.03 -1.73 -23.76
N SER A 10 -0.57 -0.97 -22.80
CA SER A 10 -1.69 -1.41 -21.98
C SER A 10 -2.88 -1.81 -22.86
N GLU A 11 -3.29 -0.94 -23.80
CA GLU A 11 -4.39 -1.23 -24.72
C GLU A 11 -4.09 -2.41 -25.67
N LEU A 12 -2.85 -2.52 -26.16
CA LEU A 12 -2.39 -3.66 -26.96
C LEU A 12 -2.51 -4.98 -26.21
N LEU A 13 -2.04 -5.03 -24.95
CA LEU A 13 -2.16 -6.22 -24.10
C LEU A 13 -3.61 -6.50 -23.74
N GLY A 14 -4.42 -5.47 -23.51
CA GLY A 14 -5.86 -5.59 -23.27
C GLY A 14 -6.59 -6.23 -24.45
N ALA A 15 -6.26 -5.85 -25.68
CA ALA A 15 -6.84 -6.46 -26.88
C ALA A 15 -6.46 -7.95 -27.00
N HIS A 16 -5.21 -8.32 -26.73
CA HIS A 16 -4.78 -9.73 -26.73
C HIS A 16 -5.36 -10.53 -25.56
N HIS A 17 -5.53 -9.90 -24.40
CA HIS A 17 -6.25 -10.47 -23.26
C HIS A 17 -7.67 -10.86 -23.68
N ARG A 18 -8.41 -9.94 -24.30
CA ARG A 18 -9.78 -10.18 -24.76
C ARG A 18 -9.85 -11.23 -25.86
N LEU A 19 -8.86 -11.29 -26.76
CA LEU A 19 -8.74 -12.37 -27.73
C LEU A 19 -8.52 -13.74 -27.06
N ALA A 20 -7.61 -13.82 -26.09
CA ALA A 20 -7.37 -15.06 -25.34
C ALA A 20 -8.63 -15.52 -24.58
N VAL A 21 -9.39 -14.58 -23.99
CA VAL A 21 -10.69 -14.85 -23.38
C VAL A 21 -11.68 -15.41 -24.42
N GLY A 22 -11.78 -14.80 -25.60
CA GLY A 22 -12.65 -15.26 -26.68
C GLY A 22 -12.32 -16.68 -27.15
N ILE A 23 -11.03 -17.02 -27.30
CA ILE A 23 -10.58 -18.36 -27.68
C ILE A 23 -10.92 -19.37 -26.58
N ASN A 24 -10.63 -19.06 -25.31
CA ASN A 24 -10.96 -19.95 -24.20
C ASN A 24 -12.47 -20.20 -24.11
N PHE A 25 -13.27 -19.14 -24.23
CA PHE A 25 -14.73 -19.23 -24.25
C PHE A 25 -15.23 -20.13 -25.38
N LEU A 26 -14.71 -19.94 -26.60
CA LEU A 26 -15.05 -20.78 -27.76
C LEU A 26 -14.65 -22.25 -27.53
N THR A 27 -13.44 -22.50 -27.03
CA THR A 27 -12.96 -23.84 -26.69
C THR A 27 -13.87 -24.52 -25.66
N ASN A 28 -14.32 -23.79 -24.64
CA ASN A 28 -15.21 -24.32 -23.61
C ASN A 28 -16.65 -24.54 -24.11
N LEU A 29 -17.14 -23.72 -25.04
CA LEU A 29 -18.40 -24.00 -25.74
C LEU A 29 -18.34 -25.31 -26.52
N ILE A 30 -17.20 -25.61 -27.15
CA ILE A 30 -17.00 -26.81 -27.97
C ILE A 30 -16.80 -28.06 -27.10
N LYS A 31 -16.00 -27.98 -26.04
CA LYS A 31 -15.49 -29.15 -25.31
C LYS A 31 -16.28 -29.59 -24.08
N THR A 32 -16.77 -28.67 -23.27
CA THR A 32 -17.17 -28.97 -21.88
C THR A 32 -18.66 -28.78 -21.64
N ALA A 33 -19.15 -27.54 -21.60
CA ALA A 33 -20.56 -27.22 -21.42
C ALA A 33 -20.82 -25.69 -21.51
N PRO A 34 -22.06 -25.26 -21.82
CA PRO A 34 -22.44 -23.84 -21.83
C PRO A 34 -22.28 -23.11 -20.48
N LEU A 35 -22.27 -23.84 -19.35
CA LEU A 35 -22.00 -23.26 -18.03
C LEU A 35 -20.52 -22.87 -17.87
N SER A 36 -19.61 -23.69 -18.40
CA SER A 36 -18.17 -23.40 -18.43
C SER A 36 -17.90 -22.18 -19.32
N ALA A 37 -18.56 -22.12 -20.46
CA ALA A 37 -18.48 -20.97 -21.34
C ALA A 37 -19.04 -19.72 -20.64
N LEU A 38 -20.23 -19.78 -20.02
CA LEU A 38 -20.77 -18.65 -19.25
C LEU A 38 -19.77 -18.12 -18.22
N ALA A 39 -19.08 -19.03 -17.53
CA ALA A 39 -18.02 -18.67 -16.60
C ALA A 39 -16.89 -17.89 -17.29
N ASP A 40 -16.34 -18.39 -18.39
CA ASP A 40 -15.34 -17.65 -19.17
C ASP A 40 -15.83 -16.29 -19.67
N TYR A 41 -17.08 -16.20 -20.14
CA TYR A 41 -17.66 -14.96 -20.66
C TYR A 41 -17.76 -13.86 -19.62
N THR A 42 -18.01 -14.28 -18.39
CA THR A 42 -18.13 -13.41 -17.23
C THR A 42 -16.80 -13.21 -16.51
N GLY A 43 -15.69 -13.71 -17.07
CA GLY A 43 -14.37 -13.69 -16.43
C GLY A 43 -14.38 -14.37 -15.05
N SER A 44 -15.28 -15.33 -14.87
CA SER A 44 -15.54 -16.04 -13.62
C SER A 44 -15.16 -17.52 -13.76
N LYS A 45 -15.05 -18.22 -12.63
CA LYS A 45 -14.79 -19.67 -12.66
C LYS A 45 -16.11 -20.46 -12.74
N ILE A 46 -16.08 -21.66 -13.29
CA ILE A 46 -17.30 -22.48 -13.42
C ILE A 46 -17.95 -22.76 -12.06
N GLU A 47 -17.12 -22.92 -11.02
CA GLU A 47 -17.56 -23.17 -9.65
C GLU A 47 -18.43 -22.04 -9.10
N VAL A 48 -18.26 -20.80 -9.60
CA VAL A 48 -19.09 -19.63 -9.22
C VAL A 48 -20.57 -19.88 -9.55
N PHE A 49 -20.82 -20.41 -10.74
CA PHE A 49 -22.18 -20.69 -11.18
C PHE A 49 -22.71 -21.99 -10.57
N GLU A 50 -21.86 -23.00 -10.39
CA GLU A 50 -22.25 -24.24 -9.71
C GLU A 50 -22.61 -24.00 -8.24
N ASP A 51 -21.81 -23.22 -7.51
CA ASP A 51 -22.06 -22.84 -6.12
C ASP A 51 -23.36 -22.06 -6.01
N LEU A 52 -23.60 -21.08 -6.90
CA LEU A 52 -24.85 -20.34 -6.95
C LEU A 52 -26.07 -21.25 -7.21
N LEU A 53 -25.98 -22.14 -8.20
CA LEU A 53 -27.09 -23.03 -8.59
C LEU A 53 -27.41 -24.09 -7.53
N ASN A 54 -26.41 -24.51 -6.76
CA ASN A 54 -26.50 -25.53 -5.70
C ASN A 54 -26.56 -24.93 -4.28
N SER A 55 -26.77 -23.63 -4.15
CA SER A 55 -26.62 -22.90 -2.90
C SER A 55 -27.74 -23.15 -1.87
N ASP A 56 -27.34 -23.40 -0.61
CA ASP A 56 -28.18 -23.43 0.60
C ASP A 56 -28.53 -22.02 1.14
N LEU A 57 -28.18 -20.95 0.42
CA LEU A 57 -28.30 -19.56 0.88
C LEU A 57 -29.70 -19.18 1.35
N GLU A 58 -30.75 -19.78 0.78
CA GLU A 58 -32.14 -19.57 1.21
C GLU A 58 -32.39 -20.07 2.64
N GLU A 59 -31.83 -21.24 3.00
CA GLU A 59 -31.94 -21.80 4.34
C GLU A 59 -31.18 -20.95 5.37
N ILE A 60 -30.01 -20.42 4.98
CA ILE A 60 -29.22 -19.53 5.84
C ILE A 60 -29.93 -18.19 6.06
N LEU A 61 -30.51 -17.61 5.00
CA LEU A 61 -31.28 -16.37 5.10
C LEU A 61 -32.44 -16.51 6.10
N GLU A 62 -33.18 -17.62 6.03
CA GLU A 62 -34.26 -17.90 6.99
C GLU A 62 -33.73 -18.05 8.42
N LYS A 63 -32.63 -18.77 8.62
CA LYS A 63 -32.01 -18.90 9.95
C LYS A 63 -31.58 -17.54 10.50
N LEU A 64 -30.96 -16.69 9.68
CA LEU A 64 -30.51 -15.35 10.08
C LEU A 64 -31.67 -14.43 10.50
N LYS A 65 -32.81 -14.46 9.79
CA LYS A 65 -34.02 -13.70 10.15
C LYS A 65 -34.57 -14.07 11.53
N THR A 66 -34.39 -15.32 11.95
CA THR A 66 -34.89 -15.79 13.26
C THR A 66 -33.98 -15.43 14.44
N LEU A 67 -32.79 -14.87 14.19
CA LEU A 67 -31.84 -14.50 15.23
C LEU A 67 -32.26 -13.21 15.95
N LYS A 68 -32.53 -13.31 17.25
CA LYS A 68 -32.87 -12.16 18.09
C LYS A 68 -31.60 -11.52 18.66
N THR A 69 -31.11 -10.45 18.05
CA THR A 69 -29.88 -9.73 18.45
C THR A 69 -30.13 -8.35 19.03
N GLU A 70 -31.34 -7.79 18.91
CA GLU A 70 -31.70 -6.39 19.20
C GLU A 70 -31.39 -5.93 20.63
N ASN A 71 -31.34 -6.85 21.60
CA ASN A 71 -31.08 -6.55 23.02
C ASN A 71 -29.63 -6.83 23.47
N LEU A 72 -28.74 -7.29 22.57
CA LEU A 72 -27.35 -7.62 22.90
C LEU A 72 -26.49 -6.35 22.94
N LYS A 73 -25.91 -6.04 24.12
CA LYS A 73 -24.92 -4.96 24.27
C LYS A 73 -23.52 -5.49 23.96
N ILE A 74 -23.00 -5.16 22.78
CA ILE A 74 -21.72 -5.71 22.28
C ILE A 74 -20.62 -4.66 22.09
N ASP A 75 -20.93 -3.36 22.04
CA ASP A 75 -19.94 -2.32 21.72
C ASP A 75 -18.78 -2.25 22.72
N ASN A 76 -19.06 -2.40 24.01
CA ASN A 76 -18.01 -2.41 25.04
C ASN A 76 -17.11 -3.64 24.91
N THR A 77 -17.72 -4.79 24.63
CA THR A 77 -17.00 -6.05 24.39
C THR A 77 -16.13 -5.96 23.15
N LEU A 78 -16.66 -5.38 22.06
CA LEU A 78 -15.95 -5.16 20.82
C LEU A 78 -14.72 -4.29 21.06
N LYS A 79 -14.90 -3.13 21.70
CA LYS A 79 -13.79 -2.23 22.07
C LYS A 79 -12.73 -2.93 22.92
N ALA A 80 -13.15 -3.72 23.91
CA ALA A 80 -12.21 -4.43 24.77
C ALA A 80 -11.36 -5.46 24.00
N VAL A 81 -11.97 -6.19 23.06
CA VAL A 81 -11.27 -7.21 22.26
C VAL A 81 -10.43 -6.57 21.15
N GLU A 82 -10.91 -5.48 20.53
CA GLU A 82 -10.11 -4.65 19.62
C GLU A 82 -8.84 -4.15 20.31
N VAL A 83 -8.97 -3.70 21.55
CA VAL A 83 -7.84 -3.26 22.38
C VAL A 83 -6.85 -4.41 22.66
N ILE A 84 -7.31 -5.65 22.81
CA ILE A 84 -6.44 -6.85 22.95
C ILE A 84 -5.73 -7.19 21.63
N LYS A 85 -6.45 -7.16 20.51
CA LYS A 85 -5.88 -7.40 19.18
C LYS A 85 -4.81 -6.37 18.87
N ASP A 86 -5.14 -5.10 19.05
CA ASP A 86 -4.23 -3.98 18.90
C ASP A 86 -3.01 -4.20 19.81
N MET A 87 -3.20 -4.55 21.08
CA MET A 87 -2.08 -4.85 21.97
C MET A 87 -1.15 -5.93 21.47
N GLU A 88 -1.65 -7.01 20.90
CA GLU A 88 -0.79 -8.07 20.37
C GLU A 88 -0.07 -7.64 19.11
N ASP A 89 -0.73 -6.94 18.19
CA ASP A 89 -0.04 -6.32 17.05
C ASP A 89 1.04 -5.35 17.52
N LEU A 90 0.76 -4.61 18.58
CA LEU A 90 1.66 -3.64 19.17
C LEU A 90 2.82 -4.31 19.91
N LEU A 91 2.59 -5.44 20.62
CA LEU A 91 3.56 -6.21 21.41
C LEU A 91 4.40 -7.18 20.58
N GLU A 92 3.82 -7.84 19.58
CA GLU A 92 4.46 -8.75 18.62
C GLU A 92 5.43 -8.01 17.70
N ASN A 93 5.08 -6.77 17.35
CA ASN A 93 5.89 -5.92 16.50
C ASN A 93 6.72 -4.89 17.28
N VAL A 94 6.84 -4.96 18.61
CA VAL A 94 7.82 -4.15 19.33
C VAL A 94 9.20 -4.63 18.90
N PRO A 95 10.09 -3.75 18.39
CA PRO A 95 11.46 -4.11 18.12
C PRO A 95 12.04 -4.78 19.36
N PRO A 96 12.59 -6.00 19.24
CA PRO A 96 13.25 -6.63 20.37
C PRO A 96 14.42 -5.72 20.80
N PHE A 97 14.48 -5.41 22.09
CA PHE A 97 15.61 -4.74 22.74
C PHE A 97 16.87 -5.65 22.79
N SER A 98 17.27 -6.21 21.64
CA SER A 98 18.33 -7.22 21.56
C SER A 98 19.63 -6.68 20.98
N ASN A 99 19.67 -5.45 20.47
CA ASN A 99 20.95 -4.86 20.13
C ASN A 99 21.62 -4.31 21.39
N GLU A 100 22.42 -5.17 22.04
CA GLU A 100 23.21 -4.81 23.22
C GLU A 100 24.04 -3.55 22.98
N SER A 101 24.51 -3.31 21.75
CA SER A 101 25.27 -2.09 21.41
C SER A 101 24.43 -0.81 21.52
N VAL A 102 23.12 -0.88 21.26
CA VAL A 102 22.20 0.27 21.41
C VAL A 102 21.93 0.51 22.90
N LYS A 103 21.80 -0.56 23.69
CA LYS A 103 21.63 -0.48 25.15
C LYS A 103 22.86 0.12 25.83
N GLU A 104 24.05 -0.34 25.47
CA GLU A 104 25.33 0.18 25.98
C GLU A 104 25.49 1.67 25.63
N LYS A 105 25.19 2.05 24.38
CA LYS A 105 25.27 3.45 23.97
C LYS A 105 24.27 4.35 24.71
N ALA A 106 23.03 3.90 24.87
CA ALA A 106 22.03 4.65 25.63
C ALA A 106 22.39 4.77 27.12
N LYS A 107 23.11 3.80 27.68
CA LYS A 107 23.65 3.86 29.04
C LYS A 107 24.75 4.92 29.18
N GLU A 108 25.63 5.02 28.20
CA GLU A 108 26.63 6.08 28.13
C GLU A 108 25.95 7.45 28.00
N ASP A 109 25.00 7.60 27.08
CA ASP A 109 24.23 8.84 26.90
C ASP A 109 23.48 9.24 28.18
N PHE A 110 22.86 8.28 28.87
CA PHE A 110 22.17 8.53 30.13
C PHE A 110 23.12 9.01 31.23
N LYS A 111 24.32 8.43 31.32
CA LYS A 111 25.35 8.89 32.26
C LYS A 111 25.75 10.33 31.96
N GLU A 112 25.93 10.67 30.68
CA GLU A 112 26.20 12.04 30.25
C GLU A 112 25.05 13.01 30.58
N TRP A 113 23.78 12.57 30.55
CA TRP A 113 22.64 13.40 30.96
C TRP A 113 22.58 13.63 32.45
N VAL A 114 22.88 12.63 33.26
CA VAL A 114 22.98 12.81 34.72
C VAL A 114 24.12 13.76 35.05
N GLU A 115 25.20 13.74 34.27
CA GLU A 115 26.33 14.67 34.38
C GLU A 115 26.10 16.02 33.68
N TYR A 116 24.98 16.18 32.94
CA TYR A 116 24.59 17.43 32.29
C TYR A 116 24.43 18.50 33.35
N SER A 117 25.38 19.43 33.37
CA SER A 117 25.56 20.38 34.45
C SER A 117 25.48 21.81 33.93
N THR A 118 25.24 22.71 34.87
CA THR A 118 25.30 24.15 34.66
C THR A 118 26.64 24.58 34.04
N VAL A 119 26.61 25.71 33.34
CA VAL A 119 27.80 26.37 32.84
C VAL A 119 28.44 27.24 33.94
N ASN A 120 29.77 27.26 33.97
CA ASN A 120 30.51 28.16 34.85
C ASN A 120 30.59 29.55 34.21
N LEU A 121 29.93 30.53 34.80
CA LEU A 121 29.90 31.91 34.29
C LEU A 121 31.07 32.78 34.78
N THR A 122 31.94 32.26 35.67
CA THR A 122 33.01 33.05 36.32
C THR A 122 33.91 33.78 35.31
N VAL A 123 34.21 33.14 34.17
CA VAL A 123 35.06 33.74 33.12
C VAL A 123 34.36 34.90 32.42
N LEU A 124 33.05 34.79 32.12
CA LEU A 124 32.28 35.90 31.54
C LEU A 124 32.10 37.03 32.55
N GLU A 125 31.85 36.71 33.83
CA GLU A 125 31.75 37.68 34.92
C GLU A 125 33.06 38.46 35.09
N ASP A 126 34.21 37.77 35.12
CA ASP A 126 35.54 38.39 35.15
C ASP A 126 35.78 39.30 33.93
N PHE A 127 35.37 38.90 32.72
CA PHE A 127 35.46 39.76 31.54
C PHE A 127 34.57 41.00 31.64
N SER A 128 33.34 40.88 32.16
CA SER A 128 32.47 42.03 32.42
C SER A 128 33.07 42.98 33.46
N ASP A 129 33.61 42.44 34.56
CA ASP A 129 34.27 43.25 35.59
C ASP A 129 35.52 43.97 35.06
N LYS A 130 36.31 43.28 34.23
CA LYS A 130 37.48 43.88 33.53
C LYS A 130 37.09 45.00 32.57
N MET A 131 35.90 44.94 31.97
CA MET A 131 35.35 46.05 31.18
C MET A 131 34.97 47.24 32.07
N LYS A 132 34.36 47.00 33.24
CA LYS A 132 33.99 48.04 34.22
C LYS A 132 35.18 48.70 34.89
N MET A 133 36.37 48.10 34.86
CA MET A 133 37.59 48.74 35.36
C MET A 133 37.95 50.03 34.60
N LEU A 134 37.48 50.18 33.36
CA LEU A 134 37.59 51.45 32.61
C LEU A 134 36.74 52.57 33.24
N ASP A 135 35.67 52.24 33.98
CA ASP A 135 34.85 53.22 34.70
C ASP A 135 35.45 53.66 36.03
N LYS A 136 36.16 52.75 36.72
CA LYS A 136 36.70 52.94 38.08
C LYS A 136 37.99 53.77 38.15
N TYR A 137 38.41 54.44 37.08
CA TYR A 137 39.67 55.16 37.08
C TYR A 137 39.61 56.47 37.89
N ILE A 138 40.46 56.57 38.91
CA ILE A 138 40.60 57.70 39.84
C ILE A 138 41.70 58.64 39.29
N PRO A 139 41.53 59.98 39.30
CA PRO A 139 42.48 60.96 38.73
C PRO A 139 43.92 60.95 39.28
N ASN A 140 44.26 60.10 40.26
CA ASN A 140 45.55 60.05 40.95
C ASN A 140 46.30 58.72 40.76
N PHE A 141 46.25 58.12 39.57
CA PHE A 141 47.11 56.97 39.26
C PHE A 141 48.54 57.44 38.99
N SER A 142 49.51 56.88 39.72
CA SER A 142 50.92 57.12 39.43
C SER A 142 51.25 56.57 38.04
N ILE A 143 52.07 57.31 37.29
CA ILE A 143 52.56 56.94 35.96
C ILE A 143 53.15 55.51 35.95
N TRP A 144 53.68 55.04 37.08
CA TRP A 144 54.19 53.67 37.26
C TRP A 144 53.11 52.58 37.23
N GLY A 145 51.89 52.84 37.69
CA GLY A 145 50.76 51.91 37.58
C GLY A 145 50.26 51.75 36.13
N LEU A 146 50.34 52.82 35.33
CA LEU A 146 50.04 52.80 33.88
C LEU A 146 51.11 52.06 33.08
N ILE A 147 52.39 52.26 33.40
CA ILE A 147 53.52 51.60 32.74
C ILE A 147 53.59 50.10 33.06
N SER A 148 53.12 49.67 34.24
CA SER A 148 53.10 48.23 34.62
C SER A 148 52.07 47.38 33.88
N MET A 149 51.12 47.99 33.16
CA MET A 149 50.14 47.29 32.32
C MET A 149 50.61 47.35 30.86
N SER A 150 51.38 46.35 30.43
CA SER A 150 51.91 46.32 29.06
C SER A 150 50.80 46.20 27.99
N MET A 151 51.13 46.67 26.79
CA MET A 151 50.29 46.93 25.60
C MET A 151 49.35 45.79 25.14
N ASP A 152 49.67 44.53 25.45
CA ASP A 152 48.87 43.34 25.09
C ASP A 152 48.14 42.71 26.29
N THR A 153 48.19 43.36 27.46
CA THR A 153 47.68 42.81 28.72
C THR A 153 46.54 43.57 29.36
N HIS A 154 46.12 44.72 28.79
CA HIS A 154 45.03 45.51 29.37
C HIS A 154 43.78 44.62 29.56
N PRO A 155 43.28 44.47 30.80
CA PRO A 155 42.24 43.49 31.10
C PRO A 155 40.96 43.68 30.27
N ALA A 156 40.54 44.92 30.01
CA ALA A 156 39.39 45.23 29.15
C ALA A 156 39.59 44.82 27.68
N CYS A 157 40.80 45.00 27.12
CA CYS A 157 41.11 44.59 25.74
C CYS A 157 41.01 43.07 25.60
N LYS A 158 41.54 42.32 26.58
CA LYS A 158 41.43 40.86 26.63
C LYS A 158 39.99 40.39 26.79
N ALA A 159 39.19 41.12 27.59
CA ALA A 159 37.77 40.83 27.78
C ALA A 159 36.99 40.96 26.46
N VAL A 160 37.12 42.08 25.73
CA VAL A 160 36.46 42.28 24.43
C VAL A 160 36.88 41.21 23.41
N GLN A 161 38.16 40.85 23.39
CA GLN A 161 38.67 39.85 22.45
C GLN A 161 38.16 38.42 22.75
N LYS A 162 38.01 38.04 24.02
CA LYS A 162 37.74 36.65 24.43
C LYS A 162 36.28 36.36 24.78
N PHE A 163 35.51 37.37 25.20
CA PHE A 163 34.11 37.21 25.57
C PHE A 163 33.24 36.57 24.48
N PRO A 164 33.33 36.95 23.18
CA PRO A 164 32.52 36.34 22.14
C PRO A 164 32.77 34.83 21.99
N GLY A 165 34.03 34.40 22.12
CA GLY A 165 34.42 32.99 22.03
C GLY A 165 33.90 32.18 23.22
N GLU A 166 34.04 32.71 24.43
CA GLU A 166 33.54 32.09 25.65
C GLU A 166 32.01 32.00 25.63
N LEU A 167 31.31 33.08 25.26
CA LEU A 167 29.85 33.11 25.16
C LEU A 167 29.33 32.04 24.19
N LYS A 168 29.90 31.95 22.99
CA LYS A 168 29.52 30.93 21.99
C LYS A 168 29.78 29.52 22.49
N TYR A 169 30.89 29.30 23.21
CA TYR A 169 31.21 28.01 23.81
C TYR A 169 30.17 27.60 24.86
N LEU A 170 29.83 28.50 25.79
CA LEU A 170 28.84 28.22 26.84
C LEU A 170 27.45 27.99 26.27
N ILE A 171 27.02 28.80 25.29
CA ILE A 171 25.74 28.59 24.58
C ILE A 171 25.71 27.24 23.87
N ARG A 172 26.78 26.88 23.15
CA ARG A 172 26.85 25.58 22.48
C ARG A 172 26.76 24.41 23.46
N LYS A 173 27.37 24.53 24.65
CA LYS A 173 27.26 23.53 25.70
C LYS A 173 25.82 23.40 26.22
N LEU A 174 25.09 24.50 26.37
CA LEU A 174 23.69 24.51 26.81
C LEU A 174 22.68 24.06 25.74
N LYS A 175 23.01 24.19 24.45
CA LYS A 175 22.11 23.84 23.35
C LYS A 175 22.12 22.35 23.00
N ASN A 176 23.09 21.58 23.45
CA ASN A 176 23.27 20.20 23.00
C ASN A 176 23.07 19.21 24.14
N LEU A 177 22.07 18.35 24.00
CA LEU A 177 21.93 17.14 24.80
C LEU A 177 22.34 15.94 23.92
N PRO A 178 23.42 15.22 24.26
CA PRO A 178 23.86 14.05 23.49
C PRO A 178 22.78 12.97 23.40
N GLY A 179 22.74 12.14 22.36
CA GLY A 179 22.07 10.82 22.43
C GLY A 179 20.54 10.75 22.56
N ILE A 180 19.79 11.85 22.50
CA ILE A 180 18.32 11.87 22.74
C ILE A 180 17.52 10.85 21.89
N LEU A 181 17.98 10.55 20.67
CA LEU A 181 17.37 9.56 19.77
C LEU A 181 17.55 8.11 20.27
N ASN A 182 18.66 7.81 20.94
CA ASN A 182 18.93 6.47 21.48
C ASN A 182 17.99 6.16 22.66
N PHE A 183 17.53 7.18 23.39
CA PHE A 183 16.48 7.03 24.40
C PHE A 183 15.15 6.63 23.78
N GLU A 184 14.71 7.36 22.75
CA GLU A 184 13.40 7.14 22.14
C GLU A 184 13.25 5.70 21.63
N GLN A 185 14.33 5.13 21.11
CA GLN A 185 14.38 3.75 20.61
C GLN A 185 14.24 2.68 21.71
N ILE A 186 14.62 2.97 22.95
CA ILE A 186 14.53 1.99 24.06
C ILE A 186 13.27 2.20 24.88
N VAL A 187 12.80 3.42 25.03
CA VAL A 187 11.90 3.75 26.14
C VAL A 187 10.48 3.95 25.68
N LEU A 188 10.31 4.60 24.53
CA LEU A 188 9.00 4.77 23.94
C LEU A 188 8.32 3.43 23.62
N PRO A 189 9.01 2.39 23.10
CA PRO A 189 8.37 1.09 22.89
C PRO A 189 7.97 0.40 24.21
N ILE A 190 8.77 0.51 25.28
CA ILE A 190 8.39 -0.02 26.60
C ILE A 190 7.18 0.72 27.12
N ARG A 191 7.21 2.06 27.18
CA ARG A 191 6.09 2.87 27.65
C ARG A 191 4.82 2.57 26.85
N PHE A 192 4.94 2.53 25.54
CA PHE A 192 3.84 2.23 24.65
C PHE A 192 3.21 0.88 24.98
N SER A 193 4.04 -0.13 25.23
CA SER A 193 3.60 -1.44 25.71
C SER A 193 2.87 -1.31 27.05
N LEU A 194 3.47 -0.68 28.06
CA LEU A 194 2.86 -0.57 29.40
C LEU A 194 1.54 0.23 29.38
N VAL A 195 1.43 1.29 28.57
CA VAL A 195 0.19 2.07 28.38
C VAL A 195 -0.89 1.21 27.75
N ALA A 196 -0.54 0.39 26.76
CA ALA A 196 -1.47 -0.55 26.18
C ALA A 196 -1.95 -1.54 27.26
N LEU A 197 -1.03 -2.15 28.02
CA LEU A 197 -1.36 -3.06 29.12
C LEU A 197 -2.25 -2.42 30.20
N GLU A 198 -2.00 -1.16 30.56
CA GLU A 198 -2.84 -0.39 31.49
C GLU A 198 -4.24 -0.13 30.91
N ALA A 199 -4.34 0.21 29.63
CA ALA A 199 -5.61 0.34 28.95
C ALA A 199 -6.41 -0.98 28.96
N PHE A 200 -5.74 -2.13 28.86
CA PHE A 200 -6.42 -3.42 29.02
C PHE A 200 -6.99 -3.59 30.42
N GLU A 201 -6.19 -3.34 31.46
CA GLU A 201 -6.62 -3.55 32.84
C GLU A 201 -7.78 -2.63 33.24
N ASN A 202 -7.77 -1.40 32.73
CA ASN A 202 -8.87 -0.44 32.92
C ASN A 202 -10.14 -0.85 32.16
N ASN A 203 -9.99 -1.60 31.07
CA ASN A 203 -11.10 -2.07 30.22
C ASN A 203 -11.31 -3.59 30.33
N LYS A 204 -11.07 -4.18 31.52
CA LYS A 204 -11.24 -5.61 31.81
C LYS A 204 -12.41 -6.20 31.03
N LEU A 205 -12.17 -7.38 30.47
CA LEU A 205 -13.13 -8.13 29.66
C LEU A 205 -14.28 -8.68 30.54
N ASP A 206 -15.11 -7.80 31.09
CA ASP A 206 -16.31 -8.14 31.86
C ASP A 206 -17.50 -8.29 30.91
N ILE A 207 -17.56 -9.45 30.26
CA ILE A 207 -18.61 -9.77 29.30
C ILE A 207 -19.66 -10.60 30.05
N PRO A 208 -20.93 -10.16 30.13
CA PRO A 208 -21.96 -10.92 30.81
C PRO A 208 -22.08 -12.34 30.24
N ASP A 209 -22.05 -13.36 31.10
CA ASP A 209 -22.20 -14.78 30.71
C ASP A 209 -23.46 -15.04 29.88
N VAL A 210 -24.52 -14.29 30.15
CA VAL A 210 -25.78 -14.34 29.40
C VAL A 210 -25.57 -13.92 27.94
N THR A 211 -24.82 -12.86 27.71
CA THR A 211 -24.44 -12.39 26.37
C THR A 211 -23.58 -13.43 25.67
N ILE A 212 -22.58 -14.00 26.35
CA ILE A 212 -21.72 -15.05 25.78
C ILE A 212 -22.53 -16.28 25.36
N ALA A 213 -23.44 -16.75 26.23
CA ALA A 213 -24.26 -17.92 25.97
C ALA A 213 -25.26 -17.70 24.82
N GLN A 214 -25.85 -16.51 24.72
CA GLN A 214 -26.76 -16.15 23.63
C GLN A 214 -26.01 -16.11 22.29
N ILE A 215 -24.83 -15.50 22.25
CA ILE A 215 -23.99 -15.45 21.05
C ILE A 215 -23.55 -16.85 20.63
N ALA A 216 -23.03 -17.66 21.56
CA ALA A 216 -22.61 -19.04 21.27
C ALA A 216 -23.77 -19.90 20.75
N LYS A 217 -25.00 -19.70 21.26
CA LYS A 217 -26.19 -20.39 20.77
C LYS A 217 -26.51 -20.04 19.32
N ILE A 218 -26.43 -18.75 18.96
CA ILE A 218 -26.61 -18.26 17.59
C ILE A 218 -25.58 -18.91 16.65
N SER A 219 -24.31 -18.96 17.06
CA SER A 219 -23.22 -19.55 16.29
C SER A 219 -23.34 -21.07 16.10
N SER A 220 -23.86 -21.79 17.10
CA SER A 220 -23.91 -23.26 17.09
C SER A 220 -25.01 -23.88 16.21
N GLY A 221 -25.96 -23.06 15.75
CA GLY A 221 -27.12 -23.52 14.95
C GLY A 221 -26.86 -23.69 13.45
N LEU A 222 -25.63 -23.44 12.97
CA LEU A 222 -25.30 -23.37 11.54
C LEU A 222 -24.10 -24.28 11.20
N ASP A 223 -24.27 -25.13 10.19
CA ASP A 223 -23.25 -26.07 9.72
C ASP A 223 -22.14 -25.30 8.97
N SER A 224 -20.87 -25.52 9.33
CA SER A 224 -19.72 -24.80 8.74
C SER A 224 -19.53 -25.10 7.25
N GLY A 225 -19.91 -26.29 6.79
CA GLY A 225 -19.95 -26.66 5.38
C GLY A 225 -21.04 -25.91 4.62
N GLN A 226 -22.24 -25.76 5.21
CA GLN A 226 -23.31 -24.93 4.64
C GLN A 226 -22.91 -23.46 4.54
N LEU A 227 -22.25 -22.92 5.57
CA LEU A 227 -21.76 -21.54 5.60
C LEU A 227 -20.68 -21.28 4.55
N ASN A 228 -19.71 -22.19 4.40
CA ASN A 228 -18.68 -22.08 3.38
C ASN A 228 -19.28 -22.10 1.96
N ARG A 229 -20.22 -23.00 1.67
CA ARG A 229 -20.91 -23.03 0.37
C ARG A 229 -21.71 -21.75 0.12
N SER A 230 -22.41 -21.25 1.13
CA SER A 230 -23.21 -20.02 1.01
C SER A 230 -22.33 -18.78 0.87
N SER A 231 -21.19 -18.72 1.56
CA SER A 231 -20.18 -17.65 1.40
C SER A 231 -19.70 -17.57 -0.05
N LYS A 232 -19.28 -18.72 -0.60
CA LYS A 232 -18.89 -18.82 -2.02
C LYS A 232 -20.02 -18.43 -2.97
N SER A 233 -21.26 -18.81 -2.65
CA SER A 233 -22.43 -18.44 -3.44
C SER A 233 -22.67 -16.93 -3.44
N VAL A 234 -22.48 -16.26 -2.30
CA VAL A 234 -22.66 -14.81 -2.18
C VAL A 234 -21.53 -14.05 -2.87
N GLU A 235 -20.29 -14.49 -2.71
CA GLU A 235 -19.15 -13.99 -3.48
C GLU A 235 -19.42 -14.11 -4.99
N SER A 236 -20.05 -15.23 -5.39
CA SER A 236 -20.44 -15.49 -6.77
C SER A 236 -21.50 -14.52 -7.30
N ILE A 237 -22.54 -14.22 -6.51
CA ILE A 237 -23.56 -13.22 -6.88
C ILE A 237 -22.93 -11.84 -7.00
N LYS A 238 -22.04 -11.46 -6.10
CA LYS A 238 -21.31 -10.19 -6.15
C LYS A 238 -20.46 -10.07 -7.42
N LYS A 239 -19.77 -11.14 -7.81
CA LYS A 239 -19.00 -11.19 -9.06
C LYS A 239 -19.90 -11.04 -10.27
N ILE A 240 -20.98 -11.81 -10.34
CA ILE A 240 -21.96 -11.77 -11.44
C ILE A 240 -22.59 -10.38 -11.58
N SER A 241 -22.98 -9.75 -10.46
CA SER A 241 -23.59 -8.42 -10.43
C SER A 241 -22.61 -7.26 -10.69
N SER A 242 -21.30 -7.51 -10.62
CA SER A 242 -20.26 -6.50 -10.88
C SER A 242 -19.74 -6.52 -12.33
N ILE A 243 -20.31 -7.36 -13.19
CA ILE A 243 -19.93 -7.44 -14.60
C ILE A 243 -20.43 -6.18 -15.32
N ASN A 244 -19.56 -5.18 -15.41
CA ASN A 244 -19.72 -4.06 -16.34
C ASN A 244 -19.09 -4.45 -17.68
N GLU A 245 -19.84 -4.29 -18.77
CA GLU A 245 -19.46 -4.52 -20.18
C GLU A 245 -18.44 -5.65 -20.43
N SER A 246 -18.93 -6.81 -20.89
CA SER A 246 -18.10 -8.01 -21.07
C SER A 246 -16.86 -7.77 -21.96
N PRO A 247 -15.69 -8.34 -21.59
CA PRO A 247 -14.51 -8.44 -22.43
C PRO A 247 -14.79 -8.89 -23.88
N ILE A 248 -15.82 -9.70 -24.11
CA ILE A 248 -16.18 -10.20 -25.44
C ILE A 248 -16.93 -9.16 -26.29
N ASN A 249 -17.69 -8.24 -25.68
CA ASN A 249 -18.29 -7.12 -26.43
C ASN A 249 -17.20 -6.17 -26.96
N LEU A 250 -16.16 -5.96 -26.16
CA LEU A 250 -14.98 -5.19 -26.55
C LEU A 250 -14.10 -5.96 -27.55
N LEU A 251 -14.05 -7.30 -27.49
CA LEU A 251 -13.36 -8.13 -28.49
C LEU A 251 -13.92 -7.89 -29.89
N GLU A 252 -15.24 -7.78 -30.06
CA GLU A 252 -15.82 -7.49 -31.38
C GLU A 252 -15.32 -6.14 -31.93
N GLN A 253 -15.15 -5.14 -31.06
CA GLN A 253 -14.58 -3.85 -31.42
C GLN A 253 -13.08 -3.98 -31.74
N ASP A 254 -12.31 -4.72 -30.94
CA ASP A 254 -10.88 -4.94 -31.13
C ASP A 254 -10.55 -5.72 -32.40
N LEU A 255 -11.42 -6.63 -32.85
CA LEU A 255 -11.30 -7.32 -34.13
C LEU A 255 -11.45 -6.36 -35.33
N ASN A 256 -11.97 -5.14 -35.10
CA ASN A 256 -11.93 -4.03 -36.06
C ASN A 256 -10.91 -2.94 -35.64
N GLY A 257 -10.21 -3.17 -34.54
CA GLY A 257 -9.35 -2.23 -33.87
C GLY A 257 -7.92 -2.21 -34.40
N VAL A 258 -7.23 -1.11 -34.13
CA VAL A 258 -5.86 -0.87 -34.62
C VAL A 258 -4.85 -1.84 -34.00
N TYR A 259 -5.02 -2.20 -32.71
CA TYR A 259 -4.05 -3.00 -31.97
C TYR A 259 -3.90 -4.43 -32.48
N LEU A 260 -5.01 -5.17 -32.65
CA LEU A 260 -4.96 -6.53 -33.18
C LEU A 260 -4.57 -6.54 -34.66
N ARG A 261 -5.02 -5.54 -35.43
CA ARG A 261 -4.62 -5.41 -36.84
C ARG A 261 -3.11 -5.27 -36.95
N GLU A 262 -2.51 -4.34 -36.24
CA GLU A 262 -1.07 -4.11 -36.33
C GLU A 262 -0.21 -5.21 -35.68
N SER A 263 -0.76 -6.15 -34.91
CA SER A 263 0.02 -7.20 -34.23
C SER A 263 -0.24 -8.62 -34.72
N LEU A 264 -1.39 -8.88 -35.32
CA LEU A 264 -1.83 -10.21 -35.77
C LEU A 264 -1.95 -10.35 -37.29
N ALA A 265 -2.28 -9.27 -38.03
CA ALA A 265 -2.52 -9.35 -39.48
C ALA A 265 -2.64 -8.01 -40.23
N GLU A 266 -2.09 -7.92 -41.44
CA GLU A 266 -2.43 -6.86 -42.40
C GLU A 266 -3.73 -7.19 -43.17
N GLY A 267 -4.85 -6.53 -42.88
CA GLY A 267 -6.04 -6.54 -43.76
C GLY A 267 -7.13 -7.58 -43.43
N ASN A 268 -7.58 -8.36 -44.44
CA ASN A 268 -8.83 -9.17 -44.44
C ASN A 268 -8.87 -10.34 -43.45
N GLU A 269 -7.75 -10.70 -42.82
CA GLU A 269 -7.64 -11.87 -41.93
C GLU A 269 -8.42 -11.71 -40.61
N LEU A 270 -8.53 -10.48 -40.09
CA LEU A 270 -9.38 -10.21 -38.92
C LEU A 270 -10.87 -10.43 -39.20
N THR A 271 -11.29 -10.29 -40.46
CA THR A 271 -12.68 -10.59 -40.87
C THR A 271 -12.94 -12.09 -40.79
N ILE A 272 -11.92 -12.93 -41.02
CA ILE A 272 -12.01 -14.39 -40.87
C ILE A 272 -12.14 -14.75 -39.38
N LEU A 273 -11.29 -14.18 -38.51
CA LEU A 273 -11.44 -14.35 -37.06
C LEU A 273 -12.84 -13.95 -36.58
N LYS A 274 -13.37 -12.81 -37.05
CA LYS A 274 -14.70 -12.34 -36.67
C LYS A 274 -15.80 -13.35 -37.04
N LYS A 275 -15.68 -14.03 -38.20
CA LYS A 275 -16.58 -15.13 -38.59
C LYS A 275 -16.43 -16.35 -37.69
N VAL A 276 -15.20 -16.74 -37.38
CA VAL A 276 -14.91 -17.90 -36.49
C VAL A 276 -15.44 -17.66 -35.07
N PHE A 277 -15.44 -16.42 -34.58
CA PHE A 277 -16.04 -16.04 -33.31
C PHE A 277 -17.55 -15.75 -33.36
N GLU A 278 -18.24 -15.93 -34.50
CA GLU A 278 -19.70 -15.71 -34.57
C GLU A 278 -20.50 -16.53 -33.54
N PRO A 279 -20.19 -17.82 -33.28
CA PRO A 279 -20.84 -18.58 -32.20
C PRO A 279 -20.62 -17.94 -30.83
N VAL A 280 -19.45 -17.32 -30.61
CA VAL A 280 -19.14 -16.60 -29.38
C VAL A 280 -20.04 -15.39 -29.24
N PHE A 281 -20.08 -14.50 -30.24
CA PHE A 281 -20.88 -13.27 -30.17
C PHE A 281 -22.38 -13.55 -30.01
N LYS A 282 -22.91 -14.58 -30.67
CA LYS A 282 -24.32 -14.97 -30.52
C LYS A 282 -24.64 -15.49 -29.11
N THR A 283 -23.77 -16.35 -28.58
CA THR A 283 -23.93 -16.88 -27.21
C THR A 283 -23.82 -15.77 -26.16
N VAL A 284 -22.87 -14.86 -26.37
CA VAL A 284 -22.67 -13.66 -25.56
C VAL A 284 -23.86 -12.73 -25.60
N THR A 285 -24.48 -12.51 -26.76
CA THR A 285 -25.70 -11.71 -26.87
C THR A 285 -26.83 -12.33 -26.05
N ALA A 286 -27.01 -13.64 -26.15
CA ALA A 286 -28.01 -14.36 -25.35
C ALA A 286 -27.76 -14.26 -23.84
N PHE A 287 -26.49 -14.29 -23.39
CA PHE A 287 -26.13 -14.04 -22.00
C PHE A 287 -26.18 -12.54 -21.61
N GLY A 288 -25.91 -11.65 -22.56
CA GLY A 288 -25.87 -10.21 -22.38
C GLY A 288 -27.26 -9.62 -22.19
N ASP A 289 -28.26 -10.10 -22.91
CA ASP A 289 -29.67 -9.76 -22.70
C ASP A 289 -30.13 -10.14 -21.28
N PHE A 290 -29.62 -11.25 -20.76
CA PHE A 290 -29.85 -11.69 -19.38
C PHE A 290 -29.18 -10.79 -18.33
N LEU A 291 -27.95 -10.33 -18.56
CA LEU A 291 -27.22 -9.45 -17.62
C LEU A 291 -27.68 -7.98 -17.70
N ARG A 292 -28.30 -7.58 -18.82
CA ARG A 292 -28.82 -6.23 -19.08
C ARG A 292 -30.19 -5.95 -18.47
N ASP A 293 -30.96 -6.97 -18.14
CA ASP A 293 -32.30 -6.79 -17.58
C ASP A 293 -32.19 -6.29 -16.12
N ASP A 294 -32.16 -4.96 -16.03
CA ASP A 294 -32.31 -4.08 -14.86
C ASP A 294 -31.00 -3.73 -14.12
N GLN A 295 -30.33 -2.64 -14.54
CA GLN A 295 -29.15 -2.06 -13.86
C GLN A 295 -29.38 -1.84 -12.35
N GLN A 296 -30.61 -1.49 -11.94
CA GLN A 296 -30.99 -1.36 -10.53
C GLN A 296 -31.05 -2.71 -9.79
N LYS A 297 -31.35 -3.83 -10.47
CA LYS A 297 -31.27 -5.17 -9.85
C LYS A 297 -29.84 -5.59 -9.59
N ASN A 298 -28.93 -5.31 -10.52
CA ASN A 298 -27.51 -5.64 -10.37
C ASN A 298 -26.86 -4.81 -9.26
N GLU A 299 -27.17 -3.51 -9.14
CA GLU A 299 -26.60 -2.66 -8.10
C GLU A 299 -27.07 -3.07 -6.70
N PHE A 300 -28.37 -3.34 -6.52
CA PHE A 300 -28.87 -3.89 -5.26
C PHE A 300 -28.23 -5.25 -4.94
N LEU A 301 -28.18 -6.18 -5.89
CA LEU A 301 -27.57 -7.50 -5.65
C LEU A 301 -26.10 -7.39 -5.31
N LYS A 302 -25.37 -6.48 -5.96
CA LYS A 302 -23.96 -6.21 -5.67
C LYS A 302 -23.76 -5.72 -4.24
N GLU A 303 -24.54 -4.71 -3.82
CA GLU A 303 -24.46 -4.17 -2.47
C GLU A 303 -24.92 -5.18 -1.41
N ALA A 304 -26.07 -5.82 -1.65
CA ALA A 304 -26.65 -6.82 -0.75
C ALA A 304 -25.76 -8.04 -0.61
N SER A 305 -25.17 -8.53 -1.71
CA SER A 305 -24.19 -9.61 -1.67
C SER A 305 -22.90 -9.20 -0.97
N ALA A 306 -22.38 -8.00 -1.17
CA ALA A 306 -21.21 -7.53 -0.41
C ALA A 306 -21.49 -7.49 1.10
N LYS A 307 -22.67 -7.02 1.50
CA LYS A 307 -23.13 -7.03 2.90
C LYS A 307 -23.29 -8.47 3.42
N MET A 308 -23.92 -9.34 2.65
CA MET A 308 -24.16 -10.73 3.02
C MET A 308 -22.86 -11.55 3.07
N GLU A 309 -21.89 -11.29 2.19
CA GLU A 309 -20.56 -11.92 2.18
C GLU A 309 -19.84 -11.58 3.48
N LYS A 310 -19.86 -10.29 3.86
CA LYS A 310 -19.30 -9.82 5.13
C LYS A 310 -19.99 -10.47 6.33
N LEU A 311 -21.31 -10.60 6.27
CA LEU A 311 -22.13 -11.18 7.33
C LEU A 311 -21.87 -12.70 7.49
N ILE A 312 -21.85 -13.47 6.40
CA ILE A 312 -21.54 -14.91 6.42
C ILE A 312 -20.08 -15.14 6.80
N GLY A 313 -19.14 -14.36 6.25
CA GLY A 313 -17.72 -14.42 6.57
C GLY A 313 -17.48 -14.24 8.07
N ARG A 314 -18.13 -13.23 8.66
CA ARG A 314 -18.05 -12.97 10.11
C ARG A 314 -18.68 -14.07 10.97
N LEU A 315 -19.67 -14.77 10.43
CA LEU A 315 -20.35 -15.87 11.11
C LEU A 315 -19.53 -17.17 11.11
N ILE A 316 -18.71 -17.45 10.08
CA ILE A 316 -17.87 -18.66 10.03
C ILE A 316 -16.94 -18.74 11.27
N ASP A 317 -16.45 -17.59 11.72
CA ASP A 317 -15.54 -17.48 12.88
C ASP A 317 -16.24 -17.69 14.23
N SER A 318 -17.57 -17.66 14.25
CA SER A 318 -18.36 -17.58 15.48
C SER A 318 -18.49 -18.90 16.24
N SER A 319 -18.20 -20.03 15.59
CA SER A 319 -18.29 -21.38 16.18
C SER A 319 -17.38 -21.58 17.39
N ARG A 320 -16.29 -20.79 17.47
CA ARG A 320 -15.30 -20.85 18.54
C ARG A 320 -15.39 -19.70 19.53
N PHE A 321 -16.39 -18.83 19.40
CA PHE A 321 -16.52 -17.59 20.17
C PHE A 321 -16.30 -17.80 21.68
N ARG A 322 -17.02 -18.74 22.30
CA ARG A 322 -16.89 -19.02 23.74
C ARG A 322 -15.50 -19.55 24.12
N SER A 323 -14.92 -20.43 23.31
CA SER A 323 -13.59 -20.99 23.56
C SER A 323 -12.48 -19.97 23.36
N ASP A 324 -12.57 -19.13 22.32
CA ASP A 324 -11.60 -18.09 22.02
C ASP A 324 -11.66 -16.99 23.08
N LEU A 325 -12.87 -16.60 23.51
CA LEU A 325 -13.03 -15.62 24.58
C LEU A 325 -12.44 -16.09 25.91
N HIS A 326 -12.66 -17.35 26.27
CA HIS A 326 -12.05 -17.95 27.45
C HIS A 326 -10.52 -18.08 27.27
N ALA A 327 -10.03 -18.41 26.07
CA ALA A 327 -8.60 -18.46 25.78
C ALA A 327 -7.96 -17.09 25.99
N ILE A 328 -8.54 -16.03 25.43
CA ILE A 328 -8.13 -14.64 25.63
C ILE A 328 -8.10 -14.31 27.13
N SER A 329 -9.22 -14.50 27.84
CA SER A 329 -9.32 -14.17 29.27
C SER A 329 -8.33 -14.95 30.14
N SER A 330 -8.05 -16.23 29.83
CA SER A 330 -7.14 -17.08 30.62
C SER A 330 -5.65 -16.81 30.38
N LYS A 331 -5.32 -16.22 29.22
CA LYS A 331 -3.93 -15.90 28.82
C LYS A 331 -3.49 -14.52 29.29
N ILE A 332 -4.42 -13.66 29.65
CA ILE A 332 -4.13 -12.31 30.13
C ILE A 332 -3.85 -12.34 31.64
N ASN A 333 -2.67 -11.86 32.03
CA ASN A 333 -2.28 -11.78 33.43
C ASN A 333 -2.75 -10.44 34.06
N THR A 334 -3.70 -10.49 34.97
CA THR A 334 -4.38 -9.29 35.52
C THR A 334 -3.64 -8.60 36.68
N THR A 335 -2.33 -8.82 36.85
CA THR A 335 -1.56 -8.34 38.02
C THR A 335 -0.61 -7.17 37.67
N PHE A 336 -0.73 -6.59 36.49
CA PHE A 336 0.28 -5.73 35.90
C PHE A 336 0.25 -4.27 36.42
N ALA A 337 -0.90 -3.60 36.54
CA ALA A 337 -0.96 -2.19 36.95
C ALA A 337 -0.59 -1.96 38.43
N SER A 338 -0.60 -3.03 39.24
CA SER A 338 -0.13 -3.00 40.62
C SER A 338 1.33 -3.44 40.79
N ASP A 339 2.05 -3.76 39.70
CA ASP A 339 3.47 -4.12 39.78
C ASP A 339 4.32 -2.87 40.11
N PRO A 340 5.09 -2.88 41.21
CA PRO A 340 5.93 -1.76 41.60
C PRO A 340 6.94 -1.31 40.52
N SER A 341 7.35 -2.21 39.63
CA SER A 341 8.31 -1.94 38.55
C SER A 341 7.67 -1.07 37.45
N VAL A 342 6.37 -1.26 37.18
CA VAL A 342 5.61 -0.44 36.23
C VAL A 342 5.42 0.98 36.76
N GLN A 343 5.02 1.12 38.03
CA GLN A 343 4.84 2.42 38.66
C GLN A 343 6.17 3.19 38.76
N LYS A 344 7.26 2.49 39.08
CA LYS A 344 8.61 3.05 39.05
C LYS A 344 8.95 3.51 37.64
N PHE A 345 8.77 2.67 36.61
CA PHE A 345 9.04 3.05 35.23
C PHE A 345 8.24 4.28 34.79
N GLN A 346 6.94 4.34 35.08
CA GLN A 346 6.10 5.50 34.76
C GLN A 346 6.61 6.79 35.43
N THR A 347 7.06 6.70 36.69
CA THR A 347 7.66 7.83 37.42
C THR A 347 8.97 8.27 36.80
N LEU A 348 9.83 7.33 36.40
CA LEU A 348 11.09 7.63 35.72
C LEU A 348 10.84 8.24 34.34
N PHE A 349 9.91 7.67 33.57
CA PHE A 349 9.53 8.18 32.26
C PHE A 349 9.04 9.61 32.36
N LYS A 350 8.17 9.91 33.34
CA LYS A 350 7.67 11.26 33.56
C LYS A 350 8.81 12.24 33.88
N SER A 351 9.70 11.87 34.80
CA SER A 351 10.86 12.70 35.17
C SER A 351 11.76 12.98 33.96
N PHE A 352 11.93 11.98 33.08
CA PHE A 352 12.65 12.14 31.83
C PHE A 352 11.91 13.05 30.82
N SER A 353 10.60 12.81 30.60
CA SER A 353 9.75 13.60 29.70
C SER A 353 9.75 15.07 30.10
N ASP A 354 9.59 15.34 31.41
CA ASP A 354 9.65 16.67 31.99
C ASP A 354 11.05 17.30 31.79
N GLY A 355 12.13 16.55 32.02
CA GLY A 355 13.50 17.00 31.77
C GLY A 355 13.77 17.36 30.31
N LEU A 356 13.29 16.55 29.36
CA LEU A 356 13.38 16.84 27.92
C LEU A 356 12.54 18.05 27.51
N LYS A 357 11.35 18.20 28.08
CA LYS A 357 10.50 19.36 27.85
C LYS A 357 11.19 20.63 28.31
N ASP A 358 11.70 20.64 29.54
CA ASP A 358 12.45 21.76 30.11
C ASP A 358 13.70 22.08 29.27
N PHE A 359 14.39 21.05 28.74
CA PHE A 359 15.53 21.22 27.85
C PHE A 359 15.14 21.84 26.50
N LYS A 360 14.01 21.44 25.91
CA LYS A 360 13.50 22.05 24.66
C LYS A 360 13.07 23.50 24.87
N GLU A 361 12.44 23.81 26.00
CA GLU A 361 12.14 25.19 26.37
C GLU A 361 13.44 26.02 26.48
N LEU A 362 14.46 25.50 27.16
CA LEU A 362 15.78 26.12 27.24
C LEU A 362 16.40 26.36 25.84
N GLN A 363 16.38 25.35 24.96
CA GLN A 363 16.89 25.50 23.59
C GLN A 363 16.15 26.59 22.81
N LYS A 364 14.81 26.64 22.94
CA LYS A 364 13.99 27.67 22.30
C LYS A 364 14.35 29.07 22.81
N ASP A 365 14.47 29.24 24.12
CA ASP A 365 14.84 30.53 24.73
C ASP A 365 16.23 30.98 24.28
N ILE A 366 17.19 30.05 24.17
CA ILE A 366 18.51 30.34 23.64
C ILE A 366 18.44 30.76 22.17
N LEU A 367 17.66 30.06 21.33
CA LEU A 367 17.50 30.41 19.90
C LEU A 367 16.81 31.76 19.70
N GLU A 368 15.90 32.14 20.59
CA GLU A 368 15.28 33.47 20.60
C GLU A 368 16.28 34.53 21.04
N PHE A 369 17.03 34.28 22.12
CA PHE A 369 18.10 35.16 22.59
C PHE A 369 19.18 35.38 21.54
N GLU A 370 19.54 34.37 20.75
CA GLU A 370 20.52 34.52 19.66
C GLU A 370 20.07 35.52 18.57
N LYS A 371 18.79 35.90 18.53
CA LYS A 371 18.24 36.91 17.60
C LYS A 371 18.20 38.31 18.21
N GLU A 372 18.33 38.43 19.53
CA GLU A 372 18.35 39.71 20.26
C GLU A 372 19.61 40.53 19.93
N GLU A 373 19.48 41.85 19.98
CA GLU A 373 20.56 42.76 19.59
C GLU A 373 21.75 42.67 20.55
N GLU A 374 21.47 42.51 21.84
CA GLU A 374 22.46 42.37 22.90
C GLU A 374 23.37 41.16 22.66
N TYR A 375 22.80 40.04 22.22
CA TYR A 375 23.58 38.86 21.86
C TYR A 375 24.41 39.11 20.61
N LYS A 376 23.84 39.70 19.55
CA LYS A 376 24.56 39.99 18.31
C LYS A 376 25.76 40.89 18.57
N VAL A 377 25.56 41.97 19.33
CA VAL A 377 26.62 42.90 19.74
C VAL A 377 27.69 42.14 20.53
N ALA A 378 27.34 41.43 21.60
CA ALA A 378 28.33 40.73 22.43
C ALA A 378 29.05 39.56 21.74
N SER A 379 28.46 38.95 20.71
CA SER A 379 28.97 37.74 20.05
C SER A 379 29.73 37.98 18.74
N THR A 380 29.68 39.20 18.19
CA THR A 380 30.28 39.56 16.89
C THR A 380 31.28 40.72 16.93
N ILE A 381 31.46 41.36 18.09
CA ILE A 381 32.42 42.45 18.22
C ILE A 381 33.84 41.98 17.89
N SER A 382 34.37 42.58 16.82
CA SER A 382 35.75 42.45 16.38
C SER A 382 36.30 43.85 16.09
N GLY A 383 37.53 44.12 16.49
CA GLY A 383 38.22 45.38 16.22
C GLY A 383 38.03 46.47 17.28
N PHE A 384 36.99 46.44 18.13
CA PHE A 384 36.80 47.45 19.17
C PHE A 384 37.90 47.39 20.26
N GLU A 385 38.54 46.23 20.43
CA GLU A 385 39.74 46.10 21.26
C GLU A 385 40.89 47.01 20.78
N THR A 386 40.93 47.34 19.47
CA THR A 386 41.89 48.28 18.89
C THR A 386 41.60 49.72 19.29
N GLU A 387 40.34 50.09 19.46
CA GLU A 387 39.96 51.42 19.95
C GLU A 387 40.28 51.59 21.44
N ILE A 388 40.00 50.56 22.25
CA ILE A 388 40.42 50.51 23.65
C ILE A 388 41.96 50.62 23.73
N ARG A 389 42.68 49.84 22.90
CA ARG A 389 44.15 49.88 22.84
C ARG A 389 44.67 51.27 22.45
N ARG A 390 44.05 51.93 21.48
CA ARG A 390 44.41 53.29 21.04
C ARG A 390 44.17 54.31 22.16
N ALA A 391 43.05 54.22 22.86
CA ALA A 391 42.73 55.09 23.99
C ALA A 391 43.74 54.93 25.14
N VAL A 392 44.09 53.68 25.48
CA VAL A 392 45.11 53.36 26.48
C VAL A 392 46.49 53.92 26.06
N ASN A 393 46.93 53.67 24.82
CA ASN A 393 48.22 54.17 24.32
C ASN A 393 48.28 55.69 24.36
N LYS A 394 47.25 56.37 23.85
CA LYS A 394 47.18 57.83 23.85
C LYS A 394 47.21 58.38 25.28
N SER A 395 46.57 57.70 26.23
CA SER A 395 46.58 58.11 27.65
C SER A 395 47.96 57.94 28.31
N ILE A 396 48.68 56.86 27.99
CA ILE A 396 50.06 56.64 28.47
C ILE A 396 51.01 57.69 27.86
N ASP A 397 50.94 57.91 26.55
CA ASP A 397 51.84 58.81 25.81
C ASP A 397 51.66 60.27 26.23
N THR A 398 50.41 60.70 26.37
CA THR A 398 50.07 62.10 26.72
C THR A 398 50.02 62.34 28.22
N LYS A 399 50.02 61.28 29.04
CA LYS A 399 49.73 61.32 30.48
C LYS A 399 48.39 61.99 30.81
N ASP A 400 47.44 61.96 29.86
CA ASP A 400 46.10 62.52 30.02
C ASP A 400 45.07 61.40 30.24
N SER A 401 44.48 61.38 31.44
CA SER A 401 43.45 60.42 31.81
C SER A 401 42.07 60.76 31.25
N ARG A 402 41.85 61.99 30.75
CA ARG A 402 40.59 62.43 30.15
C ARG A 402 40.26 61.71 28.83
N ILE A 403 41.24 61.04 28.23
CA ILE A 403 41.03 60.21 27.03
C ILE A 403 40.07 59.05 27.33
N PHE A 404 40.04 58.54 28.57
CA PHE A 404 39.06 57.53 28.96
C PHE A 404 37.64 58.10 29.08
N GLU A 405 37.47 59.40 29.35
CA GLU A 405 36.14 60.05 29.36
C GLU A 405 35.55 60.18 27.95
N GLU A 406 36.39 60.30 26.92
CA GLU A 406 35.95 60.23 25.52
C GLU A 406 35.50 58.80 25.15
N LEU A 407 36.25 57.77 25.59
CA LEU A 407 35.88 56.38 25.39
C LEU A 407 34.59 56.00 26.13
N LYS A 408 34.38 56.51 27.35
CA LYS A 408 33.15 56.30 28.13
C LYS A 408 31.91 56.92 27.49
N LYS A 409 32.07 57.98 26.68
CA LYS A 409 30.99 58.63 25.94
C LYS A 409 30.74 58.00 24.57
N ASN A 410 31.58 57.05 24.14
CA ASN A 410 31.42 56.35 22.88
C ASN A 410 30.20 55.41 22.98
N GLU A 411 29.22 55.58 22.09
CA GLU A 411 27.98 54.79 22.07
C GLU A 411 28.25 53.28 21.90
N THR A 412 29.25 52.91 21.10
CA THR A 412 29.69 51.53 20.91
C THR A 412 30.24 50.93 22.20
N PHE A 413 31.01 51.70 22.98
CA PHE A 413 31.52 51.26 24.28
C PHE A 413 30.39 51.03 25.29
N ILE A 414 29.46 52.00 25.38
CA ILE A 414 28.29 51.92 26.27
C ILE A 414 27.42 50.72 25.88
N SER A 415 27.14 50.56 24.59
CA SER A 415 26.36 49.43 24.06
C SER A 415 27.02 48.10 24.40
N LEU A 416 28.32 47.96 24.10
CA LEU A 416 29.09 46.74 24.36
C LEU A 416 29.10 46.36 25.85
N LYS A 417 29.34 47.33 26.73
CA LYS A 417 29.33 47.14 28.18
C LYS A 417 27.96 46.68 28.67
N ASN A 418 26.88 47.35 28.25
CA ASN A 418 25.52 46.98 28.62
C ASN A 418 25.16 45.59 28.07
N SER A 419 25.57 45.27 26.85
CA SER A 419 25.36 43.93 26.27
C SER A 419 26.08 42.84 27.08
N PHE A 420 27.31 43.06 27.55
CA PHE A 420 28.00 42.07 28.41
C PHE A 420 27.25 41.80 29.71
N GLU A 421 26.75 42.83 30.38
CA GLU A 421 25.95 42.68 31.61
C GLU A 421 24.63 41.96 31.34
N ASN A 422 23.90 42.37 30.30
CA ASN A 422 22.62 41.77 29.92
C ASN A 422 22.77 40.30 29.51
N VAL A 423 23.81 39.97 28.74
CA VAL A 423 24.14 38.60 28.33
C VAL A 423 24.43 37.73 29.56
N ILE A 424 25.19 38.23 30.54
CA ILE A 424 25.43 37.48 31.79
C ILE A 424 24.13 37.26 32.55
N GLY A 425 23.24 38.26 32.61
CA GLY A 425 21.90 38.12 33.20
C GLY A 425 21.11 36.99 32.54
N LYS A 426 21.05 36.97 31.20
CA LYS A 426 20.39 35.90 30.43
C LYS A 426 21.06 34.53 30.60
N MET A 427 22.39 34.49 30.63
CA MET A 427 23.12 33.24 30.89
C MET A 427 22.85 32.70 32.31
N LYS A 428 22.61 33.56 33.31
CA LYS A 428 22.16 33.12 34.65
C LYS A 428 20.77 32.49 34.61
N GLU A 429 19.83 33.09 33.88
CA GLU A 429 18.49 32.52 33.66
C GLU A 429 18.58 31.14 32.98
N PHE A 430 19.40 31.03 31.92
CA PHE A 430 19.65 29.74 31.27
C PHE A 430 20.29 28.72 32.21
N ASN A 431 21.20 29.16 33.10
CA ASN A 431 21.82 28.28 34.07
C ASN A 431 20.81 27.74 35.09
N THR A 432 19.86 28.57 35.54
CA THR A 432 18.77 28.12 36.40
C THR A 432 17.89 27.07 35.71
N LYS A 433 17.58 27.27 34.42
CA LYS A 433 16.83 26.28 33.63
C LYS A 433 17.63 25.00 33.40
N ALA A 434 18.93 25.11 33.10
CA ALA A 434 19.82 23.96 32.97
C ALA A 434 19.95 23.16 34.28
N GLN A 435 19.96 23.84 35.43
CA GLN A 435 19.94 23.18 36.74
C GLN A 435 18.63 22.40 36.96
N LYS A 436 17.48 22.92 36.49
CA LYS A 436 16.21 22.21 36.54
C LYS A 436 16.25 20.93 35.69
N VAL A 437 16.78 21.02 34.47
CA VAL A 437 17.01 19.88 33.57
C VAL A 437 17.92 18.82 34.25
N HIS A 438 19.04 19.27 34.83
CA HIS A 438 19.95 18.39 35.58
C HIS A 438 19.25 17.62 36.71
N VAL A 439 18.47 18.34 37.54
CA VAL A 439 17.74 17.72 38.66
C VAL A 439 16.76 16.65 38.18
N SER A 440 16.04 16.91 37.08
CA SER A 440 15.09 15.96 36.50
C SER A 440 15.75 14.66 36.00
N PHE A 441 16.95 14.75 35.42
CA PHE A 441 17.70 13.56 35.00
C PHE A 441 18.38 12.85 36.17
N ALA A 442 18.95 13.59 37.11
CA ALA A 442 19.62 13.03 38.28
C ALA A 442 18.67 12.25 39.20
N SER A 443 17.38 12.61 39.25
CA SER A 443 16.38 11.90 40.06
C SER A 443 16.06 10.48 39.58
N ILE A 444 16.55 10.06 38.41
CA ILE A 444 16.24 8.76 37.81
C ILE A 444 17.00 7.61 38.50
N GLY A 445 18.23 7.81 38.99
CA GLY A 445 18.97 7.00 39.99
C GLY A 445 19.15 5.47 39.83
N GLY A 446 18.48 4.82 38.87
CA GLY A 446 18.37 3.35 38.75
C GLY A 446 17.72 2.91 37.43
N TRP A 447 17.93 3.70 36.39
CA TRP A 447 17.39 3.56 35.03
C TRP A 447 17.41 2.12 34.50
N GLU A 448 18.59 1.51 34.47
CA GLU A 448 18.85 0.23 33.80
C GLU A 448 18.05 -0.93 34.43
N THR A 449 18.01 -1.01 35.76
CA THR A 449 17.26 -2.05 36.46
C THR A 449 15.76 -1.91 36.22
N VAL A 450 15.23 -0.69 36.32
CA VAL A 450 13.78 -0.45 36.15
C VAL A 450 13.33 -0.65 34.70
N VAL A 451 14.14 -0.23 33.73
CA VAL A 451 13.90 -0.48 32.31
C VAL A 451 13.91 -1.98 32.01
N ASN A 452 14.90 -2.72 32.52
CA ASN A 452 14.99 -4.17 32.29
C ASN A 452 13.82 -4.93 32.93
N ASP A 453 13.35 -4.52 34.11
CA ASP A 453 12.21 -5.14 34.77
C ASP A 453 10.90 -4.81 34.06
N ALA A 454 10.70 -3.56 33.64
CA ALA A 454 9.56 -3.15 32.82
C ALA A 454 9.54 -3.85 31.44
N GLU A 455 10.72 -4.01 30.83
CA GLU A 455 10.89 -4.77 29.57
C GLU A 455 10.47 -6.23 29.74
N LYS A 456 10.95 -6.90 30.81
CA LYS A 456 10.55 -8.27 31.13
C LYS A 456 9.05 -8.37 31.36
N LEU A 457 8.45 -7.42 32.07
CA LEU A 457 7.00 -7.41 32.33
C LEU A 457 6.20 -7.24 31.04
N ALA A 458 6.58 -6.30 30.18
CA ALA A 458 5.95 -6.11 28.87
C ALA A 458 6.02 -7.39 28.01
N LYS A 459 7.16 -8.09 28.02
CA LYS A 459 7.35 -9.37 27.31
C LYS A 459 6.57 -10.53 27.93
N ASN A 460 6.45 -10.57 29.25
CA ASN A 460 5.84 -11.70 29.98
C ASN A 460 4.32 -11.56 30.15
N PHE A 461 3.70 -10.46 29.71
CA PHE A 461 2.28 -10.19 29.90
C PHE A 461 1.38 -11.26 29.28
N PHE A 462 1.69 -11.73 28.07
CA PHE A 462 1.10 -12.94 27.54
C PHE A 462 1.89 -14.12 28.09
N LYS A 463 1.23 -14.98 28.89
CA LYS A 463 1.85 -16.25 29.30
C LYS A 463 2.41 -16.94 28.06
N THR A 464 3.71 -17.22 28.07
CA THR A 464 4.49 -17.92 27.02
C THR A 464 4.00 -19.35 26.79
N LYS A 465 2.79 -19.50 26.24
CA LYS A 465 2.22 -20.78 25.81
C LYS A 465 1.58 -20.61 24.44
N ASN A 466 2.35 -20.93 23.40
CA ASN A 466 1.93 -21.47 22.09
C ASN A 466 0.46 -21.24 21.69
N GLY A 467 0.02 -20.00 21.62
CA GLY A 467 -1.37 -19.67 21.33
C GLY A 467 -1.45 -18.31 20.65
N ASN A 468 -2.26 -18.22 19.61
CA ASN A 468 -2.36 -17.05 18.75
C ASN A 468 -3.53 -16.19 19.25
N VAL A 469 -3.27 -15.37 20.29
CA VAL A 469 -4.28 -14.50 20.93
C VAL A 469 -4.89 -13.55 19.91
N LYS A 470 -4.13 -13.22 18.85
CA LYS A 470 -4.54 -12.30 17.80
C LYS A 470 -5.59 -12.93 16.94
N MET A 471 -5.33 -14.15 16.48
CA MET A 471 -6.31 -14.93 15.72
C MET A 471 -7.57 -15.22 16.54
N GLU A 472 -7.43 -15.42 17.85
CA GLU A 472 -8.56 -15.62 18.76
C GLU A 472 -9.36 -14.31 18.95
N ALA A 473 -8.69 -13.17 19.12
CA ALA A 473 -9.29 -11.84 19.21
C ALA A 473 -9.96 -11.43 17.89
N GLU A 474 -9.34 -11.69 16.75
CA GLU A 474 -9.90 -11.46 15.42
C GLU A 474 -11.20 -12.24 15.22
N ARG A 475 -11.25 -13.52 15.61
CA ARG A 475 -12.49 -14.31 15.52
C ARG A 475 -13.59 -13.81 16.46
N VAL A 476 -13.22 -13.36 17.66
CA VAL A 476 -14.16 -12.75 18.61
C VAL A 476 -14.71 -11.42 18.07
N ILE A 477 -13.84 -10.53 17.57
CA ILE A 477 -14.23 -9.27 16.91
C ILE A 477 -15.16 -9.56 15.74
N SER A 478 -14.79 -10.48 14.85
CA SER A 478 -15.57 -10.93 13.71
C SER A 478 -17.00 -11.34 14.12
N THR A 479 -17.12 -12.13 15.19
CA THR A 479 -18.43 -12.54 15.75
C THR A 479 -19.25 -11.37 16.31
N LEU A 480 -18.62 -10.42 17.00
CA LEU A 480 -19.29 -9.25 17.56
C LEU A 480 -19.76 -8.31 16.46
N GLU A 481 -18.93 -8.10 15.43
CA GLU A 481 -19.28 -7.33 14.26
C GLU A 481 -20.42 -7.97 13.44
N PHE A 482 -20.52 -9.30 13.41
CA PHE A 482 -21.68 -10.01 12.82
C PHE A 482 -22.97 -9.62 13.53
N ILE A 483 -22.98 -9.64 14.85
CA ILE A 483 -24.15 -9.26 15.66
C ILE A 483 -24.52 -7.80 15.41
N LYS A 484 -23.51 -6.92 15.37
CA LYS A 484 -23.70 -5.49 15.06
C LYS A 484 -24.35 -5.30 13.69
N SER A 485 -23.85 -6.02 12.69
CA SER A 485 -24.40 -5.97 11.33
C SER A 485 -25.86 -6.45 11.26
N LEU A 486 -26.25 -7.42 12.09
CA LEU A 486 -27.65 -7.84 12.19
C LEU A 486 -28.54 -6.80 12.90
N GLN A 487 -27.99 -6.01 13.82
CA GLN A 487 -28.72 -4.95 14.52
C GLN A 487 -28.96 -3.72 13.64
N ASP A 488 -28.04 -3.41 12.71
CA ASP A 488 -28.09 -2.20 11.88
C ASP A 488 -29.21 -2.22 10.81
N LYS A 489 -29.92 -3.36 10.60
CA LYS A 489 -31.06 -3.53 9.65
C LYS A 489 -30.81 -3.07 8.21
N ASP A 490 -29.56 -2.86 7.82
CA ASP A 490 -29.14 -2.32 6.52
C ASP A 490 -29.27 -3.31 5.34
N LEU A 491 -29.75 -4.53 5.57
CA LEU A 491 -29.93 -5.58 4.55
C LEU A 491 -31.36 -6.14 4.61
N ASP A 492 -32.11 -5.95 3.52
CA ASP A 492 -33.42 -6.58 3.34
C ASP A 492 -33.23 -8.03 2.85
N PHE A 493 -33.33 -8.97 3.78
CA PHE A 493 -33.19 -10.40 3.50
C PHE A 493 -34.31 -10.95 2.59
N ASP A 494 -35.51 -10.36 2.59
CA ASP A 494 -36.62 -10.81 1.74
C ASP A 494 -36.41 -10.37 0.29
N GLU A 495 -36.08 -9.10 0.09
CA GLU A 495 -35.73 -8.54 -1.23
C GLU A 495 -34.51 -9.27 -1.82
N PHE A 496 -33.48 -9.56 -1.01
CA PHE A 496 -32.32 -10.33 -1.44
C PHE A 496 -32.67 -11.76 -1.85
N ASN A 497 -33.49 -12.47 -1.06
CA ASN A 497 -33.93 -13.83 -1.39
C ASN A 497 -34.75 -13.87 -2.69
N ARG A 498 -35.64 -12.88 -2.89
CA ARG A 498 -36.45 -12.76 -4.10
C ARG A 498 -35.57 -12.59 -5.35
N LYS A 499 -34.63 -11.63 -5.32
CA LYS A 499 -33.75 -11.38 -6.46
C LYS A 499 -32.76 -12.52 -6.72
N LEU A 500 -32.33 -13.22 -5.68
CA LEU A 500 -31.55 -14.46 -5.81
C LEU A 500 -32.30 -15.53 -6.60
N LYS A 501 -33.58 -15.76 -6.30
CA LYS A 501 -34.42 -16.74 -7.02
C LYS A 501 -34.63 -16.36 -8.47
N GLU A 502 -34.84 -15.07 -8.75
CA GLU A 502 -34.91 -14.54 -10.11
C GLU A 502 -33.61 -14.81 -10.87
N LEU A 503 -32.45 -14.56 -10.25
CA LEU A 503 -31.13 -14.80 -10.83
C LEU A 503 -30.91 -16.28 -11.16
N LYS A 504 -31.12 -17.18 -10.18
CA LYS A 504 -30.97 -18.64 -10.37
C LYS A 504 -31.87 -19.17 -11.49
N THR A 505 -33.13 -18.73 -11.53
CA THR A 505 -34.10 -19.16 -12.55
C THR A 505 -33.68 -18.70 -13.93
N SER A 506 -33.24 -17.46 -14.05
CA SER A 506 -32.79 -16.87 -15.31
C SER A 506 -31.53 -17.53 -15.85
N ILE A 507 -30.55 -17.85 -14.98
CA ILE A 507 -29.36 -18.62 -15.36
C ILE A 507 -29.77 -19.99 -15.91
N LYS A 508 -30.64 -20.74 -15.20
CA LYS A 508 -31.09 -22.07 -15.65
C LYS A 508 -31.81 -22.02 -17.00
N ASN A 509 -32.74 -21.08 -17.18
CA ASN A 509 -33.51 -20.95 -18.42
C ASN A 509 -32.62 -20.62 -19.62
N ASN A 510 -31.68 -19.69 -19.48
CA ASN A 510 -30.78 -19.29 -20.57
C ASN A 510 -29.75 -20.37 -20.90
N LEU A 511 -29.24 -21.10 -19.91
CA LEU A 511 -28.38 -22.27 -20.17
C LEU A 511 -29.12 -23.33 -20.99
N ASN A 512 -30.41 -23.56 -20.73
CA ASN A 512 -31.22 -24.48 -21.53
C ASN A 512 -31.43 -23.94 -22.95
N LYS A 513 -31.78 -22.65 -23.09
CA LYS A 513 -31.95 -22.00 -24.40
C LYS A 513 -30.69 -22.11 -25.26
N ILE A 514 -29.51 -21.84 -24.70
CA ILE A 514 -28.22 -21.93 -25.43
C ILE A 514 -27.91 -23.37 -25.86
N LYS A 515 -28.22 -24.36 -25.00
CA LYS A 515 -28.08 -25.78 -25.35
C LYS A 515 -29.00 -26.19 -26.50
N GLU A 516 -30.20 -25.63 -26.56
CA GLU A 516 -31.22 -25.94 -27.57
C GLU A 516 -30.96 -25.20 -28.90
N GLU A 517 -30.53 -23.94 -28.84
CA GLU A 517 -30.37 -23.05 -30.01
C GLU A 517 -29.03 -23.26 -30.73
N PHE A 518 -27.98 -23.62 -30.01
CA PHE A 518 -26.64 -23.81 -30.56
C PHE A 518 -26.19 -25.26 -30.37
N ASN A 519 -26.36 -26.08 -31.41
CA ASN A 519 -25.84 -27.45 -31.42
C ASN A 519 -24.30 -27.45 -31.65
N PHE A 520 -23.55 -27.07 -30.61
CA PHE A 520 -22.08 -26.94 -30.66
C PHE A 520 -21.35 -28.25 -31.00
N LYS A 521 -22.01 -29.41 -30.89
CA LYS A 521 -21.47 -30.72 -31.31
C LYS A 521 -21.15 -30.79 -32.80
N ASN A 522 -21.76 -29.95 -33.65
CA ASN A 522 -21.46 -29.94 -35.08
C ASN A 522 -20.21 -29.09 -35.42
N LEU A 523 -19.68 -28.29 -34.49
CA LEU A 523 -18.50 -27.46 -34.73
C LEU A 523 -17.18 -28.25 -34.61
N THR A 524 -17.18 -29.39 -33.90
CA THR A 524 -15.98 -30.21 -33.68
C THR A 524 -15.42 -30.86 -34.95
N ASP A 525 -16.22 -30.94 -36.02
CA ASP A 525 -15.81 -31.58 -37.28
C ASP A 525 -15.03 -30.63 -38.20
N SER A 526 -15.03 -29.32 -37.93
CA SER A 526 -14.28 -28.35 -38.73
C SER A 526 -12.80 -28.28 -38.26
N PRO A 527 -11.82 -28.34 -39.19
CA PRO A 527 -10.39 -28.24 -38.87
C PRO A 527 -10.04 -27.00 -38.05
N THR A 528 -10.68 -25.86 -38.34
CA THR A 528 -10.48 -24.59 -37.64
C THR A 528 -10.78 -24.71 -36.14
N TYR A 529 -11.92 -25.31 -35.79
CA TYR A 529 -12.33 -25.48 -34.39
C TYR A 529 -11.56 -26.61 -33.69
N GLN A 530 -11.04 -27.60 -34.43
CA GLN A 530 -10.11 -28.60 -33.88
C GLN A 530 -8.78 -27.97 -33.46
N GLU A 531 -8.24 -27.01 -34.20
CA GLU A 531 -7.02 -26.31 -33.77
C GLU A 531 -7.28 -25.37 -32.59
N ILE A 532 -8.39 -24.62 -32.60
CA ILE A 532 -8.83 -23.80 -31.45
C ILE A 532 -8.94 -24.67 -30.19
N SER A 533 -9.49 -25.87 -30.34
CA SER A 533 -9.60 -26.85 -29.27
C SER A 533 -8.25 -27.27 -28.69
N LYS A 534 -7.15 -27.30 -29.47
CA LYS A 534 -5.83 -27.71 -28.96
C LYS A 534 -5.16 -26.64 -28.11
N PHE A 535 -5.59 -25.38 -28.22
CA PHE A 535 -5.06 -24.29 -27.40
C PHE A 535 -5.62 -24.37 -25.97
N GLN A 536 -4.77 -24.78 -25.01
CA GLN A 536 -5.10 -24.87 -23.60
C GLN A 536 -4.14 -24.04 -22.75
N GLU A 537 -4.23 -22.72 -22.88
CA GLU A 537 -3.45 -21.76 -22.09
C GLU A 537 -4.37 -20.85 -21.25
N PRO A 538 -5.14 -21.41 -20.28
CA PRO A 538 -6.12 -20.66 -19.51
C PRO A 538 -5.50 -19.53 -18.68
N SER A 539 -4.22 -19.66 -18.30
CA SER A 539 -3.51 -18.63 -17.55
C SER A 539 -3.19 -17.38 -18.39
N LEU A 540 -3.05 -17.50 -19.72
CA LEU A 540 -2.58 -16.40 -20.58
C LEU A 540 -3.46 -15.17 -20.47
N ALA A 541 -4.78 -15.34 -20.45
CA ALA A 541 -5.72 -14.23 -20.31
C ALA A 541 -5.44 -13.43 -19.03
N GLU A 542 -5.26 -14.10 -17.89
CA GLU A 542 -4.95 -13.45 -16.61
C GLU A 542 -3.58 -12.75 -16.65
N LYS A 543 -2.56 -13.39 -17.25
CA LYS A 543 -1.23 -12.79 -17.39
C LYS A 543 -1.27 -11.50 -18.21
N LEU A 544 -2.02 -11.48 -19.31
CA LEU A 544 -2.17 -10.30 -20.17
C LEU A 544 -2.97 -9.19 -19.48
N ALA A 545 -4.01 -9.53 -18.72
CA ALA A 545 -4.76 -8.56 -17.90
C ALA A 545 -3.87 -7.93 -16.80
N ASN A 546 -3.04 -8.73 -16.14
CA ASN A 546 -2.06 -8.24 -15.17
C ASN A 546 -1.03 -7.30 -15.83
N GLY A 547 -0.58 -7.62 -17.04
CA GLY A 547 0.30 -6.75 -17.84
C GLY A 547 -0.37 -5.44 -18.23
N GLU A 548 -1.60 -5.50 -18.75
CA GLU A 548 -2.44 -4.34 -19.06
C GLU A 548 -2.54 -3.40 -17.85
N PHE A 549 -2.90 -3.95 -16.69
CA PHE A 549 -3.03 -3.22 -15.43
C PHE A 549 -1.73 -2.50 -15.05
N LEU A 550 -0.60 -3.21 -15.03
CA LEU A 550 0.69 -2.63 -14.65
C LEU A 550 1.10 -1.50 -15.60
N PHE A 551 0.95 -1.67 -16.91
CA PHE A 551 1.29 -0.63 -17.87
C PHE A 551 0.40 0.61 -17.74
N ARG A 552 -0.90 0.43 -17.45
CA ARG A 552 -1.84 1.52 -17.17
C ARG A 552 -1.45 2.25 -15.88
N LEU A 553 -1.11 1.50 -14.83
CA LEU A 553 -0.65 2.04 -13.55
C LEU A 553 0.64 2.86 -13.72
N PHE A 554 1.62 2.31 -14.44
CA PHE A 554 2.89 3.00 -14.71
C PHE A 554 2.71 4.24 -15.59
N HIS A 555 1.79 4.20 -16.56
CA HIS A 555 1.42 5.39 -17.31
C HIS A 555 0.88 6.48 -16.38
N LYS A 556 -0.12 6.14 -15.56
CA LYS A 556 -0.72 7.06 -14.58
C LYS A 556 0.34 7.66 -13.66
N PHE A 557 1.24 6.83 -13.12
CA PHE A 557 2.33 7.24 -12.24
C PHE A 557 3.30 8.23 -12.90
N LEU A 558 3.67 8.02 -14.16
CA LEU A 558 4.54 8.96 -14.87
C LEU A 558 3.84 10.27 -15.28
N THR A 559 2.51 10.27 -15.39
CA THR A 559 1.73 11.47 -15.74
C THR A 559 1.39 12.34 -14.53
N GLU A 560 1.18 11.76 -13.35
CA GLU A 560 0.87 12.47 -12.10
C GLU A 560 2.15 12.93 -11.38
N LYS A 561 2.89 13.85 -12.01
CA LYS A 561 4.28 14.18 -11.64
C LYS A 561 4.51 14.63 -10.19
N ASN A 562 3.53 15.23 -9.51
CA ASN A 562 3.77 15.94 -8.25
C ASN A 562 3.08 15.32 -7.02
N SER A 563 2.04 14.49 -7.17
CA SER A 563 1.22 14.03 -6.04
C SER A 563 2.02 13.25 -5.00
N PHE A 564 2.91 12.35 -5.43
CA PHE A 564 3.75 11.56 -4.53
C PHE A 564 4.85 12.42 -3.87
N GLU A 565 5.41 13.39 -4.60
CA GLU A 565 6.45 14.29 -4.05
C GLU A 565 5.91 15.16 -2.92
N GLU A 566 4.65 15.60 -3.01
CA GLU A 566 3.98 16.37 -1.95
C GLU A 566 3.80 15.55 -0.67
N VAL A 567 3.42 14.27 -0.79
CA VAL A 567 3.30 13.35 0.36
C VAL A 567 4.66 13.15 1.04
N PHE A 568 5.73 12.91 0.28
CA PHE A 568 7.06 12.71 0.87
C PHE A 568 7.65 13.98 1.47
N LYS A 569 7.42 15.15 0.88
CA LYS A 569 7.77 16.44 1.51
C LYS A 569 7.03 16.64 2.84
N ALA A 570 5.76 16.24 2.90
CA ALA A 570 5.00 16.28 4.14
C ALA A 570 5.58 15.31 5.18
N ILE A 571 5.96 14.09 4.79
CA ILE A 571 6.61 13.10 5.66
C ILE A 571 7.96 13.61 6.19
N ASP A 572 8.80 14.20 5.33
CA ASP A 572 10.09 14.77 5.72
C ASP A 572 9.88 15.93 6.71
N LYS A 573 8.92 16.82 6.41
CA LYS A 573 8.54 17.91 7.31
C LYS A 573 8.06 17.37 8.66
N MET A 574 7.17 16.38 8.67
CA MET A 574 6.69 15.75 9.90
C MET A 574 7.83 15.12 10.70
N SER A 575 8.75 14.44 10.03
CA SER A 575 9.92 13.83 10.68
C SER A 575 10.79 14.87 11.39
N LEU A 576 10.96 16.05 10.79
CA LEU A 576 11.64 17.19 11.42
C LEU A 576 10.80 17.85 12.53
N GLU A 577 9.48 17.84 12.39
CA GLU A 577 8.55 18.43 13.35
C GLU A 577 8.14 17.48 14.49
N MET A 578 8.60 16.22 14.47
CA MET A 578 8.38 15.27 15.56
C MET A 578 8.87 15.82 16.90
N ASP A 579 9.84 16.73 16.91
CA ASP A 579 10.26 17.39 18.13
C ASP A 579 9.19 18.28 18.78
N LYS A 580 8.17 18.70 18.04
CA LYS A 580 7.03 19.48 18.55
C LYS A 580 6.00 18.59 19.23
N VAL A 581 5.94 17.30 18.88
CA VAL A 581 5.02 16.35 19.50
C VAL A 581 5.48 16.06 20.92
N SER A 582 4.56 16.17 21.89
CA SER A 582 4.87 15.88 23.29
C SER A 582 5.49 14.48 23.46
N TYR A 583 6.55 14.38 24.26
CA TYR A 583 7.10 13.09 24.70
C TYR A 583 6.07 12.28 25.48
N ASP A 584 5.07 12.93 26.08
CA ASP A 584 3.98 12.26 26.77
C ASP A 584 2.86 11.72 25.85
N ASN A 585 2.90 12.01 24.55
CA ASN A 585 1.91 11.51 23.62
C ASN A 585 2.03 9.98 23.44
N ASN A 586 0.95 9.25 23.77
CA ASN A 586 0.90 7.78 23.68
C ASN A 586 1.16 7.25 22.26
N ASN A 587 0.86 8.03 21.21
CA ASN A 587 1.05 7.63 19.82
C ASN A 587 2.43 7.99 19.26
N ARG A 588 3.28 8.73 19.99
CA ARG A 588 4.58 9.22 19.50
C ARG A 588 5.44 8.09 18.90
N TYR A 589 5.51 6.96 19.60
CA TYR A 589 6.23 5.78 19.15
C TYR A 589 5.69 5.25 17.81
N LYS A 590 4.37 5.06 17.72
CA LYS A 590 3.69 4.55 16.52
C LYS A 590 3.92 5.49 15.32
N ILE A 591 3.89 6.81 15.57
CA ILE A 591 4.14 7.83 14.55
C ILE A 591 5.58 7.75 14.04
N LEU A 592 6.58 7.72 14.93
CA LEU A 592 7.99 7.62 14.55
C LEU A 592 8.26 6.40 13.68
N ARG A 593 7.72 5.24 14.08
CA ARG A 593 7.87 4.00 13.33
C ARG A 593 7.26 4.08 11.92
N ILE A 594 6.07 4.66 11.79
CA ILE A 594 5.42 4.82 10.48
C ILE A 594 6.23 5.80 9.62
N LEU A 595 6.72 6.91 10.19
CA LEU A 595 7.60 7.84 9.47
C LEU A 595 8.90 7.16 9.00
N GLU A 596 9.52 6.31 9.82
CA GLU A 596 10.69 5.51 9.43
C GLU A 596 10.37 4.55 8.26
N GLN A 597 9.25 3.83 8.34
CA GLN A 597 8.79 2.93 7.26
C GLN A 597 8.55 3.71 5.96
N LEU A 598 7.90 4.86 6.04
CA LEU A 598 7.66 5.74 4.89
C LEU A 598 8.96 6.33 4.33
N GLY A 599 9.94 6.62 5.19
CA GLY A 599 11.30 7.00 4.79
C GLY A 599 12.03 5.91 4.01
N VAL A 600 11.73 4.63 4.26
CA VAL A 600 12.24 3.49 3.46
C VAL A 600 11.48 3.34 2.14
N ILE A 601 10.20 3.69 2.09
CA ILE A 601 9.36 3.61 0.87
C ILE A 601 9.72 4.69 -0.14
N SER A 602 10.03 5.92 0.30
CA SER A 602 10.42 7.05 -0.56
C SER A 602 11.48 6.69 -1.63
N PRO A 603 12.67 6.16 -1.27
CA PRO A 603 13.69 5.80 -2.26
C PRO A 603 13.29 4.60 -3.13
N LYS A 604 12.36 3.74 -2.68
CA LYS A 604 11.82 2.65 -3.50
C LYS A 604 10.97 3.20 -4.66
N ILE A 605 10.17 4.24 -4.40
CA ILE A 605 9.36 4.90 -5.43
C ILE A 605 10.23 5.59 -6.48
N ASP A 606 11.33 6.23 -6.08
CA ASP A 606 12.29 6.81 -7.02
C ASP A 606 12.97 5.75 -7.89
N LYS A 607 13.38 4.62 -7.29
CA LYS A 607 13.93 3.48 -8.03
C LYS A 607 12.91 2.91 -9.01
N MET A 608 11.67 2.72 -8.57
CA MET A 608 10.56 2.26 -9.41
C MET A 608 10.36 3.21 -10.60
N LYS A 609 10.35 4.54 -10.39
CA LYS A 609 10.24 5.55 -11.46
C LYS A 609 11.36 5.40 -12.49
N ALA A 610 12.60 5.28 -12.04
CA ALA A 610 13.76 5.09 -12.91
C ALA A 610 13.66 3.78 -13.71
N GLU A 611 13.22 2.70 -13.08
CA GLU A 611 13.02 1.39 -13.69
C GLU A 611 11.91 1.39 -14.75
N ILE A 612 10.80 2.10 -14.50
CA ILE A 612 9.73 2.28 -15.47
C ILE A 612 10.23 3.10 -16.66
N LEU A 613 10.93 4.21 -16.43
CA LEU A 613 11.47 5.06 -17.49
C LEU A 613 12.48 4.30 -18.37
N LYS A 614 13.40 3.55 -17.76
CA LYS A 614 14.37 2.70 -18.47
C LYS A 614 13.70 1.64 -19.34
N ARG A 615 12.54 1.12 -18.93
CA ARG A 615 11.76 0.16 -19.74
C ARG A 615 11.02 0.87 -20.86
N LYS A 616 10.38 2.01 -20.54
CA LYS A 616 9.70 2.85 -21.52
C LYS A 616 10.60 3.22 -22.70
N GLU A 617 11.86 3.56 -22.45
CA GLU A 617 12.84 3.86 -23.51
C GLU A 617 13.04 2.70 -24.51
N ARG A 618 12.94 1.45 -24.05
CA ARG A 618 13.04 0.27 -24.92
C ARG A 618 11.82 0.10 -25.82
N TYR A 619 10.69 0.66 -25.44
CA TYR A 619 9.42 0.56 -26.14
C TYR A 619 9.13 1.78 -27.04
N ASP A 620 9.75 2.91 -26.75
CA ASP A 620 9.58 4.14 -27.51
C ASP A 620 10.03 3.94 -28.96
N GLY A 621 9.20 4.36 -29.92
CA GLY A 621 9.47 4.24 -31.35
C GLY A 621 9.22 2.85 -31.96
N LYS A 622 8.91 1.83 -31.14
CA LYS A 622 8.51 0.50 -31.61
C LYS A 622 7.07 0.50 -32.12
N ILE A 623 6.80 -0.23 -33.21
CA ILE A 623 5.44 -0.52 -33.70
C ILE A 623 4.82 -1.68 -32.90
N ASN A 624 3.50 -1.89 -33.01
CA ASN A 624 2.79 -2.88 -32.19
C ASN A 624 3.23 -4.32 -32.46
N GLU A 625 3.53 -4.67 -33.72
CA GLU A 625 4.14 -5.95 -34.10
C GLU A 625 5.47 -6.17 -33.39
N GLU A 626 6.41 -5.22 -33.50
CA GLU A 626 7.70 -5.32 -32.83
C GLU A 626 7.55 -5.45 -31.31
N LEU A 627 6.59 -4.75 -30.70
CA LEU A 627 6.36 -4.82 -29.25
C LEU A 627 5.92 -6.20 -28.79
N ILE A 628 4.96 -6.84 -29.48
CA ILE A 628 4.41 -8.14 -29.08
C ILE A 628 5.45 -9.28 -29.23
N ASP A 629 6.44 -9.09 -30.10
CA ASP A 629 7.59 -9.98 -30.28
C ASP A 629 8.70 -9.81 -29.23
N LEU A 630 8.66 -8.75 -28.41
CA LEU A 630 9.62 -8.59 -27.34
C LEU A 630 9.29 -9.55 -26.20
N ARG A 631 10.13 -10.57 -26.01
CA ARG A 631 10.09 -11.46 -24.83
C ARG A 631 9.95 -10.69 -23.51
N TRP A 632 10.69 -9.59 -23.40
CA TRP A 632 10.71 -8.76 -22.21
C TRP A 632 9.59 -7.71 -22.12
N LEU A 633 8.60 -7.70 -23.02
CA LEU A 633 7.49 -6.76 -22.94
C LEU A 633 6.75 -6.91 -21.59
N VAL A 634 6.36 -8.14 -21.27
CA VAL A 634 5.62 -8.46 -20.03
C VAL A 634 6.52 -9.16 -19.02
N GLU A 635 7.44 -10.01 -19.47
CA GLU A 635 8.28 -10.79 -18.55
C GLU A 635 9.15 -9.90 -17.68
N ASN A 636 9.72 -8.79 -18.17
CA ASN A 636 10.59 -7.92 -17.36
C ASN A 636 9.86 -7.01 -16.36
N LEU A 637 8.53 -7.07 -16.30
CA LEU A 637 7.77 -6.30 -15.31
C LEU A 637 7.95 -6.85 -13.90
N HIS A 638 8.36 -8.11 -13.74
CA HIS A 638 8.66 -8.70 -12.42
C HIS A 638 9.88 -8.07 -11.74
N GLU A 639 10.78 -7.42 -12.50
CA GLU A 639 11.97 -6.78 -11.94
C GLU A 639 11.74 -5.30 -11.62
N VAL A 640 10.51 -4.77 -11.79
CA VAL A 640 10.16 -3.45 -11.29
C VAL A 640 9.94 -3.56 -9.79
N LEU A 641 10.61 -2.75 -8.98
CA LEU A 641 10.45 -2.80 -7.54
C LEU A 641 9.03 -2.35 -7.14
N SER A 642 8.29 -3.20 -6.43
CA SER A 642 7.04 -2.81 -5.77
C SER A 642 7.35 -2.02 -4.49
N PRO A 643 6.91 -0.77 -4.35
CA PRO A 643 7.15 0.02 -3.15
C PRO A 643 6.24 -0.37 -1.97
N GLU A 644 5.20 -1.19 -2.20
CA GLU A 644 4.20 -1.59 -1.19
C GLU A 644 3.47 -0.38 -0.58
N TYR A 645 3.29 0.69 -1.36
CA TYR A 645 2.64 1.91 -0.92
C TYR A 645 1.12 1.79 -1.06
N ARG A 646 0.40 1.97 0.05
CA ARG A 646 -1.07 1.88 0.12
C ARG A 646 -1.67 3.14 0.73
N ILE A 647 -2.64 3.74 0.05
CA ILE A 647 -3.32 4.95 0.53
C ILE A 647 -4.05 4.69 1.83
N SER A 648 -4.72 3.53 1.95
CA SER A 648 -5.50 3.20 3.15
C SER A 648 -4.65 3.29 4.43
N GLU A 649 -3.40 2.81 4.36
CA GLU A 649 -2.46 2.86 5.48
C GLU A 649 -2.05 4.31 5.82
N LEU A 650 -1.92 5.19 4.82
CA LEU A 650 -1.65 6.61 5.04
C LEU A 650 -2.86 7.36 5.62
N LEU A 651 -4.07 7.02 5.18
CA LEU A 651 -5.30 7.62 5.73
C LEU A 651 -5.56 7.15 7.16
N ASP A 652 -5.16 5.93 7.51
CA ASP A 652 -5.18 5.48 8.90
C ASP A 652 -4.08 6.15 9.71
N PHE A 653 -2.90 6.34 9.13
CA PHE A 653 -1.83 7.11 9.76
C PHE A 653 -2.23 8.55 10.05
N SER A 654 -2.94 9.22 9.12
CA SER A 654 -3.37 10.61 9.32
C SER A 654 -4.31 10.79 10.52
N LYS A 655 -5.05 9.74 10.90
CA LYS A 655 -5.91 9.75 12.10
C LYS A 655 -5.14 9.64 13.41
N LEU A 656 -3.88 9.17 13.36
CA LEU A 656 -3.00 9.06 14.53
C LEU A 656 -2.21 10.34 14.80
N LEU A 657 -2.07 11.20 13.80
CA LEU A 657 -1.28 12.41 13.84
C LEU A 657 -1.96 13.47 14.74
N PRO A 658 -1.21 14.08 15.67
CA PRO A 658 -1.71 15.20 16.45
C PRO A 658 -1.74 16.49 15.62
N ASP A 659 -2.51 17.49 16.04
CA ASP A 659 -2.75 18.72 15.29
C ASP A 659 -1.45 19.49 14.94
N GLU A 660 -0.41 19.39 15.77
CA GLU A 660 0.89 20.03 15.56
C GLU A 660 1.62 19.54 14.30
N LEU A 661 1.27 18.35 13.79
CA LEU A 661 1.81 17.77 12.56
C LEU A 661 0.93 18.00 11.33
N ASP A 662 -0.15 18.80 11.45
CA ASP A 662 -1.07 19.14 10.36
C ASP A 662 -1.65 17.91 9.62
N PRO A 663 -2.47 17.09 10.33
CA PRO A 663 -3.06 15.87 9.77
C PRO A 663 -3.92 16.12 8.53
N LYS A 664 -4.56 17.29 8.42
CA LYS A 664 -5.48 17.62 7.32
C LYS A 664 -4.75 17.86 6.00
N SER A 665 -3.66 18.62 6.03
CA SER A 665 -2.84 18.83 4.84
C SER A 665 -2.23 17.52 4.35
N PHE A 666 -1.78 16.67 5.28
CA PHE A 666 -1.28 15.34 4.93
C PHE A 666 -2.34 14.42 4.34
N GLN A 667 -3.53 14.36 4.94
CA GLN A 667 -4.64 13.58 4.42
C GLN A 667 -5.03 14.04 3.00
N THR A 668 -5.02 15.34 2.75
CA THR A 668 -5.28 15.91 1.41
C THR A 668 -4.22 15.46 0.40
N ALA A 669 -2.94 15.51 0.77
CA ALA A 669 -1.85 15.02 -0.06
C ALA A 669 -1.97 13.50 -0.32
N ALA A 670 -2.25 12.70 0.71
CA ALA A 670 -2.43 11.25 0.58
C ALA A 670 -3.64 10.88 -0.31
N ASN A 671 -4.75 11.62 -0.22
CA ASN A 671 -5.91 11.42 -1.10
C ASN A 671 -5.63 11.76 -2.57
N SER A 672 -4.58 12.54 -2.86
CA SER A 672 -4.18 12.90 -4.22
C SER A 672 -3.29 11.86 -4.90
N THR A 673 -2.85 10.83 -4.17
CA THR A 673 -2.05 9.72 -4.71
C THR A 673 -2.92 8.49 -5.00
N PHE A 674 -2.29 7.37 -5.35
CA PHE A 674 -2.95 6.10 -5.58
C PHE A 674 -2.07 4.93 -5.13
N ASP A 675 -2.68 3.75 -4.98
CA ASP A 675 -1.97 2.55 -4.52
C ASP A 675 -0.88 2.11 -5.51
N LEU A 676 0.30 1.80 -4.97
CA LEU A 676 1.44 1.21 -5.69
C LEU A 676 1.86 -0.10 -5.01
N ASP A 677 0.88 -0.93 -4.68
CA ASP A 677 1.10 -2.33 -4.30
C ASP A 677 0.57 -3.24 -5.40
N PHE A 678 1.50 -3.71 -6.24
CA PHE A 678 1.19 -4.56 -7.38
C PHE A 678 2.04 -5.82 -7.41
N ALA A 679 2.61 -6.21 -6.26
CA ALA A 679 3.46 -7.39 -6.14
C ALA A 679 2.73 -8.68 -6.57
N GLN A 680 1.43 -8.77 -6.32
CA GLN A 680 0.62 -9.92 -6.73
C GLN A 680 0.47 -10.00 -8.26
N HIS A 681 0.24 -8.86 -8.93
CA HIS A 681 0.17 -8.82 -10.40
C HIS A 681 1.48 -9.26 -11.04
N GLN A 682 2.64 -8.87 -10.47
CA GLN A 682 3.96 -9.24 -10.99
C GLN A 682 4.27 -10.74 -10.91
N LYS A 683 3.86 -11.40 -9.82
CA LYS A 683 4.08 -12.85 -9.65
C LYS A 683 3.48 -13.65 -10.79
N ASN A 684 2.37 -13.17 -11.35
CA ASN A 684 1.62 -13.86 -12.38
C ASN A 684 2.15 -13.60 -13.81
N LEU A 685 3.19 -12.76 -13.99
CA LEU A 685 3.69 -12.39 -15.34
C LEU A 685 4.81 -13.26 -15.90
N LYS A 686 5.35 -14.19 -15.10
CA LYS A 686 6.42 -15.08 -15.56
C LYS A 686 5.92 -16.01 -16.66
N ASP A 687 6.77 -16.30 -17.64
CA ASP A 687 6.50 -17.19 -18.77
C ASP A 687 5.24 -16.78 -19.56
N THR A 688 5.03 -15.49 -19.76
CA THR A 688 3.90 -14.97 -20.58
C THR A 688 4.23 -14.99 -22.07
N TYR A 689 5.52 -14.88 -22.44
CA TYR A 689 5.91 -14.75 -23.84
C TYR A 689 5.56 -15.98 -24.67
N ARG A 690 5.91 -17.18 -24.19
CA ARG A 690 5.64 -18.44 -24.88
C ARG A 690 4.15 -18.64 -25.21
N PRO A 691 3.21 -18.55 -24.26
CA PRO A 691 1.79 -18.70 -24.56
C PRO A 691 1.24 -17.56 -25.44
N LEU A 692 1.79 -16.34 -25.33
CA LEU A 692 1.44 -15.24 -26.24
C LEU A 692 1.88 -15.52 -27.69
N THR A 693 3.08 -16.08 -27.90
CA THR A 693 3.53 -16.53 -29.23
C THR A 693 2.64 -17.66 -29.76
N ALA A 694 2.27 -18.62 -28.91
CA ALA A 694 1.36 -19.70 -29.29
C ALA A 694 -0.02 -19.18 -29.71
N LEU A 695 -0.55 -18.16 -29.03
CA LEU A 695 -1.80 -17.49 -29.41
C LEU A 695 -1.72 -16.88 -30.82
N ARG A 696 -0.58 -16.28 -31.18
CA ARG A 696 -0.34 -15.71 -32.51
C ARG A 696 -0.21 -16.78 -33.59
N LEU A 697 0.48 -17.87 -33.31
CA LEU A 697 0.59 -19.00 -34.24
C LEU A 697 -0.77 -19.65 -34.49
N LEU A 698 -1.55 -19.86 -33.43
CA LEU A 698 -2.93 -20.35 -33.54
C LEU A 698 -3.78 -19.43 -34.44
N HIS A 699 -3.66 -18.12 -34.29
CA HIS A 699 -4.34 -17.19 -35.16
C HIS A 699 -3.99 -17.42 -36.65
N GLN A 700 -2.70 -17.55 -36.97
CA GLN A 700 -2.24 -17.81 -38.33
C GLN A 700 -2.78 -19.15 -38.86
N GLU A 701 -2.82 -20.18 -38.02
CA GLU A 701 -3.38 -21.49 -38.37
C GLU A 701 -4.90 -21.41 -38.64
N ILE A 702 -5.65 -20.72 -37.79
CA ILE A 702 -7.11 -20.47 -37.98
C ILE A 702 -7.36 -19.80 -39.34
N VAL A 703 -6.61 -18.74 -39.64
CA VAL A 703 -6.75 -18.01 -40.91
C VAL A 703 -6.39 -18.90 -42.10
N ALA A 704 -5.30 -19.66 -42.01
CA ALA A 704 -4.88 -20.56 -43.07
C ALA A 704 -5.91 -21.67 -43.35
N HIS A 705 -6.45 -22.30 -42.30
CA HIS A 705 -7.49 -23.32 -42.42
C HIS A 705 -8.76 -22.76 -43.07
N GLU A 706 -9.17 -21.56 -42.69
CA GLU A 706 -10.41 -20.99 -43.21
C GLU A 706 -10.30 -20.38 -44.61
N LEU A 707 -9.09 -20.00 -45.03
CA LEU A 707 -8.80 -19.71 -46.43
C LEU A 707 -8.77 -20.98 -47.29
N LEU A 708 -8.30 -22.11 -46.74
CA LEU A 708 -8.28 -23.40 -47.43
C LEU A 708 -9.68 -24.01 -47.56
N SER A 709 -10.54 -23.89 -46.54
CA SER A 709 -11.92 -24.39 -46.57
C SER A 709 -12.81 -23.62 -47.57
N GLN A 710 -12.46 -22.37 -47.88
CA GLN A 710 -13.14 -21.54 -48.88
C GLN A 710 -12.68 -21.80 -50.32
N ARG A 711 -11.64 -22.62 -50.54
CA ARG A 711 -11.27 -23.04 -51.90
C ARG A 711 -12.26 -24.11 -52.38
N PRO A 712 -12.83 -23.98 -53.60
CA PRO A 712 -13.67 -25.03 -54.16
C PRO A 712 -12.91 -26.34 -54.18
N SER A 713 -13.58 -27.43 -53.80
CA SER A 713 -12.95 -28.76 -53.80
C SER A 713 -12.51 -29.13 -55.23
N PHE A 714 -11.50 -30.00 -55.37
CA PHE A 714 -11.09 -30.53 -56.68
C PHE A 714 -12.30 -31.02 -57.49
N TRP A 715 -13.30 -31.61 -56.82
CA TRP A 715 -14.54 -32.06 -57.44
C TRP A 715 -15.40 -30.92 -57.97
N GLU A 716 -15.55 -29.82 -57.22
CA GLU A 716 -16.34 -28.65 -57.65
C GLU A 716 -15.67 -27.90 -58.81
N GLU A 717 -14.35 -27.79 -58.82
CA GLU A 717 -13.61 -27.19 -59.95
C GLU A 717 -13.69 -28.06 -61.21
N ASN A 718 -13.71 -29.39 -61.05
CA ASN A 718 -13.59 -30.32 -62.17
C ASN A 718 -14.90 -31.06 -62.52
N ILE A 719 -16.04 -30.73 -61.90
CA ILE A 719 -17.30 -31.46 -62.09
C ILE A 719 -17.75 -31.42 -63.55
N TYR A 720 -17.60 -30.28 -64.21
CA TYR A 720 -17.95 -30.12 -65.62
C TYR A 720 -17.01 -30.90 -66.53
N TRP A 721 -15.73 -31.01 -66.16
CA TRP A 721 -14.74 -31.77 -66.92
C TRP A 721 -14.97 -33.28 -66.79
N LEU A 722 -15.25 -33.75 -65.56
CA LEU A 722 -15.62 -35.13 -65.25
C LEU A 722 -16.94 -35.55 -65.91
N ILE A 723 -17.98 -34.71 -65.84
CA ILE A 723 -19.26 -34.95 -66.52
C ILE A 723 -19.05 -35.01 -68.03
N SER A 724 -18.27 -34.09 -68.60
CA SER A 724 -17.95 -34.09 -70.04
C SER A 724 -17.19 -35.36 -70.44
N ALA A 725 -16.21 -35.80 -69.63
CA ALA A 725 -15.47 -37.04 -69.87
C ALA A 725 -16.38 -38.28 -69.79
N MET A 726 -17.33 -38.33 -68.84
CA MET A 726 -18.32 -39.41 -68.75
C MET A 726 -19.29 -39.43 -69.93
N ILE A 727 -19.75 -38.27 -70.40
CA ILE A 727 -20.61 -38.17 -71.60
C ILE A 727 -19.85 -38.63 -72.85
N VAL A 728 -18.60 -38.20 -73.01
CA VAL A 728 -17.75 -38.63 -74.14
C VAL A 728 -17.50 -40.14 -74.08
N ALA A 729 -17.21 -40.70 -72.91
CA ALA A 729 -17.04 -42.16 -72.74
C ALA A 729 -18.34 -42.91 -73.07
N ALA A 730 -19.50 -42.44 -72.61
CA ALA A 730 -20.80 -43.04 -72.90
C ALA A 730 -21.15 -42.98 -74.39
N LEU A 731 -20.85 -41.86 -75.07
CA LEU A 731 -21.01 -41.72 -76.52
C LEU A 731 -20.07 -42.67 -77.27
N CYS A 732 -18.81 -42.78 -76.85
CA CYS A 732 -17.86 -43.74 -77.41
C CYS A 732 -18.35 -45.19 -77.26
N PHE A 733 -18.79 -45.60 -76.06
CA PHE A 733 -19.36 -46.94 -75.83
C PHE A 733 -20.65 -47.18 -76.64
N GLY A 734 -21.53 -46.20 -76.74
CA GLY A 734 -22.73 -46.26 -77.58
C GLY A 734 -22.39 -46.43 -79.06
N SER A 735 -21.41 -45.69 -79.57
CA SER A 735 -20.94 -45.83 -80.94
C SER A 735 -20.26 -47.17 -81.21
N ILE A 736 -19.51 -47.74 -80.25
CA ILE A 736 -18.95 -49.09 -80.36
C ILE A 736 -20.08 -50.14 -80.40
N ALA A 737 -21.10 -50.03 -79.56
CA ALA A 737 -22.24 -50.95 -79.57
C ALA A 737 -23.04 -50.90 -80.89
N ILE A 738 -23.23 -49.70 -81.46
CA ILE A 738 -23.86 -49.52 -82.78
C ILE A 738 -22.98 -50.12 -83.88
N PHE A 739 -21.67 -49.93 -83.83
CA PHE A 739 -20.72 -50.49 -84.80
C PHE A 739 -20.70 -52.03 -84.75
N VAL A 740 -20.78 -52.62 -83.56
CA VAL A 740 -20.87 -54.07 -83.34
C VAL A 740 -22.20 -54.63 -83.88
N LEU A 741 -23.32 -53.93 -83.67
CA LEU A 741 -24.63 -54.29 -84.24
C LEU A 741 -24.63 -54.23 -85.78
N PHE A 742 -24.04 -53.20 -86.38
CA PHE A 742 -23.97 -53.07 -87.84
C PHE A 742 -23.09 -54.14 -88.52
N PHE A 743 -22.07 -54.68 -87.82
CA PHE A 743 -21.20 -55.73 -88.36
C PHE A 743 -21.69 -57.16 -88.07
N LEU A 744 -22.54 -57.38 -87.06
CA LEU A 744 -23.12 -58.69 -86.75
C LEU A 744 -24.38 -59.01 -87.57
N ILE A 745 -25.18 -58.02 -87.94
CA ILE A 745 -26.44 -58.22 -88.67
C ILE A 745 -26.22 -58.81 -90.09
N PRO A 746 -25.17 -58.44 -90.87
CA PRO A 746 -24.93 -59.06 -92.17
C PRO A 746 -24.44 -60.52 -92.10
N LYS A 747 -23.90 -60.98 -90.96
CA LYS A 747 -23.43 -62.38 -90.81
C LYS A 747 -24.54 -63.37 -90.44
N ILE A 748 -25.64 -62.90 -89.85
CA ILE A 748 -26.78 -63.77 -89.49
C ILE A 748 -27.68 -64.03 -90.72
N GLN A 749 -27.73 -63.14 -91.71
CA GLN A 749 -28.50 -63.40 -92.94
C GLN A 749 -27.81 -64.35 -93.93
N ILE A 750 -26.49 -64.55 -93.84
CA ILE A 750 -25.76 -65.46 -94.76
C ILE A 750 -25.75 -66.91 -94.26
N SER A 751 -26.00 -67.20 -92.97
CA SER A 751 -26.02 -68.59 -92.46
C SER A 751 -27.40 -69.27 -92.48
N VAL A 752 -28.48 -68.59 -92.88
CA VAL A 752 -29.84 -69.17 -92.89
C VAL A 752 -30.28 -69.57 -94.32
N GLN A 753 -29.48 -69.31 -95.35
CA GLN A 753 -29.79 -69.66 -96.75
C GLN A 753 -28.95 -70.81 -97.36
N SER A 754 -28.10 -71.51 -96.60
CA SER A 754 -27.28 -72.62 -97.14
C SER A 754 -27.70 -74.04 -96.75
N ASP A 755 -28.79 -74.26 -96.01
CA ASP A 755 -29.24 -75.61 -95.60
C ASP A 755 -30.55 -76.06 -96.28
N ASN A 756 -30.76 -75.68 -97.53
CA ASN A 756 -31.74 -76.31 -98.42
C ASN A 756 -31.15 -76.44 -99.83
N ASN A 757 -30.26 -77.42 -100.00
CA ASN A 757 -30.12 -78.27 -101.19
C ASN A 757 -29.23 -79.47 -100.89
#